data_AF-A0A4Q4TET5-F1
#
_entry.id   AF-A0A4Q4TET5-F1
#
_cell.length_a   1.000
_cell.length_b   1.000
_cell.length_c   1.000
_cell.angle_alpha   90.00
_cell.angle_beta   90.00
_cell.angle_gamma   90.00
#
_symmetry.space_group_name_H-M   'P 1'
#
loop_
_entity.id
_entity.type
_entity.pdbx_description
1 polymer ?
#
loop_
_entity_poly.entity_id
_entity_poly.type
_entity_poly.pdbx_seq_one_letter_code
_entity_poly.pdbx_strand_id
1 'polypeptide(L)'
;MTSKLDSGDPAAATPPKASPVNAQEFWSQYCIPPLSAFLKHAGVYTEEQQRSHLRFVRETVVPRIGPQPGTKSLWTYHGSPFEFSINLTDAAEPFVRFVFDPVGGEIGDGSKPLPQEALFSMLPGLVEATQADMGWFNQIKEWLFLKEEEVPAVRAQWSAFPRVPQIFFAIDLHGGQRSMKAYMFPTSKSCATGQSSVDLVFDNLKRLEPYGETLAPALNSMREYFGKSLEPLALDCLALDCVDPENARVKIYAQAKLNAFRTVEHVATFGGKRRDETTLRGLESLRKIWHLLLNEPRIAEDDDFAAAPVDPDSRYKTLSYSWELRQGQELPDLKIYIHLWLHAKDNRVMLENWEKIFKANGWEWGAHSSYRAMIEDALFVFHFIYVLPSIAASFTNTTGSGKEYTTAETPVIHTCASYQFTEQKGVYMTSYMSPPVPEFLTSIEQSTMACEYDIIVIGGGPSGLSAVSTIVRQSHKTVLFDSGKYRNALSKHMHTVPTWDHQDPARFRAASRADFDRYGSVTVEYVEVENVKKRDDGIFEATAGGKTWTGKKVILATGIEDVFPDIPGYAECWVSAIFHCLFCHGWEETGAASSGILAVGDIGTAGPALHFARQALRITRRVTLYTDGDEELAKELTATLESAPAPMTVDSRKIAKFVKGPKDAEIILHFEDGHSKTEGFLAHKPKHRLRGNLARQLGVETTPQNVLQITPPFNQTNVKGVFAAGDCASLMQNVTGAIYAGTLAGAGAPAQIQAETYNQKGVF
;
A
#
# COMPACT_ATOMS: atom_id res chain seq x y z
N MET A 1 -7.34 -60.81 31.25
CA MET A 1 -5.88 -60.80 31.04
C MET A 1 -5.49 -59.39 30.61
N THR A 2 -4.52 -58.84 31.32
CA THR A 2 -4.07 -57.45 31.35
C THR A 2 -3.30 -56.99 30.11
N SER A 3 -3.26 -55.65 29.96
CA SER A 3 -2.28 -54.81 29.25
C SER A 3 -2.59 -54.56 27.77
N LYS A 4 -2.38 -53.36 27.20
CA LYS A 4 -1.73 -52.13 27.68
C LYS A 4 -2.19 -50.97 26.77
N LEU A 5 -2.33 -49.79 27.37
CA LEU A 5 -2.41 -48.51 26.67
C LEU A 5 -1.11 -48.27 25.90
N ASP A 6 -1.21 -47.84 24.65
CA ASP A 6 -0.13 -47.16 23.95
C ASP A 6 -0.66 -45.81 23.45
N SER A 7 0.03 -44.76 23.91
CA SER A 7 -0.21 -43.35 23.67
C SER A 7 0.42 -42.94 22.33
N GLY A 8 -0.42 -42.65 21.35
CA GLY A 8 -0.03 -42.07 20.06
C GLY A 8 -0.34 -40.58 19.99
N ASP A 9 0.75 -39.81 19.91
CA ASP A 9 0.92 -38.39 19.57
C ASP A 9 -0.18 -37.78 18.67
N PRO A 10 -0.74 -36.58 18.97
CA PRO A 10 -1.57 -35.84 18.04
C PRO A 10 -0.67 -35.21 16.96
N ALA A 11 -0.24 -36.04 16.01
CA ALA A 11 0.31 -35.54 14.75
C ALA A 11 -0.69 -34.55 14.17
N ALA A 12 -0.22 -33.33 13.92
CA ALA A 12 -0.95 -32.25 13.28
C ALA A 12 -1.77 -32.80 12.11
N ALA A 13 -3.08 -32.95 12.32
CA ALA A 13 -4.01 -33.26 11.26
C ALA A 13 -3.94 -32.07 10.31
N THR A 14 -3.22 -32.24 9.21
CA THR A 14 -3.26 -31.34 8.07
C THR A 14 -4.74 -31.06 7.78
N PRO A 15 -5.19 -29.79 7.74
CA PRO A 15 -6.58 -29.51 7.42
C PRO A 15 -6.90 -30.19 6.09
N PRO A 16 -8.08 -30.81 5.94
CA PRO A 16 -8.41 -31.54 4.73
C PRO A 16 -8.29 -30.58 3.56
N LYS A 17 -7.42 -30.92 2.59
CA LYS A 17 -7.41 -30.25 1.28
C LYS A 17 -8.84 -30.33 0.76
N ALA A 18 -9.50 -29.18 0.62
CA ALA A 18 -10.79 -29.11 -0.03
C ALA A 18 -10.67 -29.82 -1.39
N SER A 19 -11.50 -30.83 -1.63
CA SER A 19 -11.60 -31.47 -2.95
C SER A 19 -11.79 -30.39 -4.02
N PRO A 20 -11.13 -30.49 -5.19
CA PRO A 20 -11.30 -29.49 -6.23
C PRO A 20 -12.77 -29.49 -6.64
N VAL A 21 -13.44 -28.37 -6.43
CA VAL A 21 -14.78 -28.14 -6.99
C VAL A 21 -14.65 -28.35 -8.51
N ASN A 22 -15.66 -28.86 -9.20
CA ASN A 22 -15.61 -28.94 -10.67
C ASN A 22 -15.51 -27.51 -11.25
N ALA A 23 -14.55 -27.21 -12.14
CA ALA A 23 -14.35 -25.85 -12.70
C ALA A 23 -15.65 -25.22 -13.23
N GLN A 24 -16.49 -26.04 -13.88
CA GLN A 24 -17.79 -25.61 -14.39
C GLN A 24 -18.80 -25.31 -13.27
N GLU A 25 -18.75 -26.06 -12.17
CA GLU A 25 -19.60 -25.85 -11.01
C GLU A 25 -19.26 -24.52 -10.32
N PHE A 26 -17.98 -24.23 -10.13
CA PHE A 26 -17.52 -22.95 -9.58
C PHE A 26 -17.95 -21.78 -10.46
N TRP A 27 -17.64 -21.82 -11.77
CA TRP A 27 -18.02 -20.73 -12.66
C TRP A 27 -19.54 -20.59 -12.82
N SER A 28 -20.30 -21.68 -12.67
CA SER A 28 -21.75 -21.60 -12.58
C SER A 28 -22.20 -20.84 -11.33
N GLN A 29 -21.63 -21.15 -10.16
CA GLN A 29 -21.94 -20.45 -8.90
C GLN A 29 -21.47 -18.98 -8.91
N TYR A 30 -20.42 -18.68 -9.65
CA TYR A 30 -19.89 -17.32 -9.77
C TYR A 30 -20.67 -16.46 -10.78
N CYS A 31 -20.97 -16.97 -11.99
CA CYS A 31 -21.58 -16.16 -13.05
C CYS A 31 -23.12 -16.08 -12.98
N ILE A 32 -23.79 -17.17 -12.60
CA ILE A 32 -25.25 -17.29 -12.75
C ILE A 32 -26.02 -16.42 -11.75
N PRO A 33 -25.71 -16.39 -10.45
CA PRO A 33 -26.49 -15.61 -9.49
C PRO A 33 -26.46 -14.09 -9.77
N PRO A 34 -25.30 -13.45 -10.01
CA PRO A 34 -25.27 -12.05 -10.39
C PRO A 34 -26.05 -11.76 -11.66
N LEU A 35 -25.89 -12.58 -12.71
CA LEU A 35 -26.63 -12.40 -13.95
C LEU A 35 -28.15 -12.56 -13.75
N SER A 36 -28.58 -13.49 -12.91
CA SER A 36 -30.00 -13.68 -12.58
C SER A 36 -30.59 -12.44 -11.89
N ALA A 37 -29.85 -11.80 -10.99
CA ALA A 37 -30.27 -10.56 -10.35
C ALA A 37 -30.43 -9.44 -11.40
N PHE A 38 -29.47 -9.29 -12.32
CA PHE A 38 -29.54 -8.29 -13.39
C PHE A 38 -30.78 -8.49 -14.28
N LEU A 39 -31.03 -9.73 -14.72
CA LEU A 39 -32.18 -10.04 -15.57
C LEU A 39 -33.51 -9.79 -14.85
N LYS A 40 -33.59 -10.13 -13.55
CA LYS A 40 -34.78 -9.91 -12.72
C LYS A 40 -35.07 -8.43 -12.51
N HIS A 41 -34.07 -7.66 -12.08
CA HIS A 41 -34.24 -6.25 -11.72
C HIS A 41 -34.27 -5.31 -12.93
N ALA A 42 -33.80 -5.75 -14.10
CA ALA A 42 -34.01 -5.01 -15.34
C ALA A 42 -35.50 -4.81 -15.67
N GLY A 43 -36.39 -5.67 -15.15
CA GLY A 43 -37.84 -5.49 -15.23
C GLY A 43 -38.48 -5.79 -16.59
N VAL A 44 -37.69 -6.16 -17.59
CA VAL A 44 -38.14 -6.32 -18.99
C VAL A 44 -38.09 -7.76 -19.51
N TYR A 45 -37.52 -8.68 -18.73
CA TYR A 45 -37.39 -10.09 -19.12
C TYR A 45 -38.45 -10.97 -18.45
N THR A 46 -39.17 -11.76 -19.25
CA THR A 46 -40.08 -12.78 -18.72
C THR A 46 -39.29 -13.90 -18.03
N GLU A 47 -39.92 -14.64 -17.10
CA GLU A 47 -39.25 -15.78 -16.44
C GLU A 47 -38.73 -16.84 -17.41
N GLU A 48 -39.37 -16.99 -18.57
CA GLU A 48 -38.92 -17.90 -19.63
C GLU A 48 -37.64 -17.38 -20.30
N GLN A 49 -37.59 -16.09 -20.63
CA GLN A 49 -36.40 -15.43 -21.18
C GLN A 49 -35.23 -15.49 -20.18
N GLN A 50 -35.50 -15.21 -18.90
CA GLN A 50 -34.50 -15.33 -17.82
C GLN A 50 -33.92 -16.75 -17.78
N ARG A 51 -34.77 -17.78 -17.75
CA ARG A 51 -34.34 -19.19 -17.76
C ARG A 51 -33.55 -19.55 -19.01
N SER A 52 -33.95 -19.05 -20.18
CA SER A 52 -33.26 -19.26 -21.45
C SER A 52 -31.84 -18.70 -21.42
N HIS A 53 -31.66 -17.45 -20.98
CA HIS A 53 -30.35 -16.81 -20.90
C HIS A 53 -29.43 -17.45 -19.86
N LEU A 54 -29.94 -17.79 -18.68
CA LEU A 54 -29.15 -18.46 -17.64
C LEU A 54 -28.71 -19.86 -18.08
N ARG A 55 -29.57 -20.60 -18.81
CA ARG A 55 -29.20 -21.89 -19.40
C ARG A 55 -28.05 -21.74 -20.40
N PHE A 56 -28.13 -20.75 -21.29
CA PHE A 56 -27.07 -20.47 -22.25
C PHE A 56 -25.73 -20.14 -21.59
N VAL A 57 -25.73 -19.35 -20.52
CA VAL A 57 -24.49 -19.08 -19.79
C VAL A 57 -23.93 -20.36 -19.17
N ARG A 58 -24.78 -21.20 -18.56
CA ARG A 58 -24.36 -22.47 -17.96
C ARG A 58 -23.82 -23.48 -18.97
N GLU A 59 -24.49 -23.64 -20.10
CA GLU A 59 -24.22 -24.73 -21.05
C GLU A 59 -23.25 -24.31 -22.17
N THR A 60 -23.22 -23.03 -22.53
CA THR A 60 -22.40 -22.53 -23.63
C THR A 60 -21.22 -21.70 -23.12
N VAL A 61 -21.42 -20.79 -22.16
CA VAL A 61 -20.35 -19.85 -21.76
C VAL A 61 -19.42 -20.47 -20.72
N VAL A 62 -19.96 -20.97 -19.61
CA VAL A 62 -19.21 -21.55 -18.49
C VAL A 62 -18.18 -22.60 -18.91
N PRO A 63 -18.47 -23.55 -19.82
CA PRO A 63 -17.48 -24.54 -20.26
C PRO A 63 -16.28 -23.95 -21.02
N ARG A 64 -16.38 -22.69 -21.45
CA ARG A 64 -15.34 -21.95 -22.18
C ARG A 64 -14.57 -20.98 -21.29
N ILE A 65 -14.97 -20.85 -20.02
CA ILE A 65 -14.24 -20.10 -18.99
C ILE A 65 -13.16 -21.03 -18.39
N GLY A 66 -12.00 -20.46 -18.07
CA GLY A 66 -10.76 -21.13 -17.68
C GLY A 66 -10.87 -22.16 -16.54
N PRO A 67 -9.83 -22.99 -16.29
CA PRO A 67 -9.78 -23.84 -15.12
C PRO A 67 -9.85 -23.01 -13.82
N GLN A 68 -10.52 -23.56 -12.80
CA GLN A 68 -10.65 -23.03 -11.43
C GLN A 68 -9.31 -22.59 -10.80
N PRO A 69 -9.32 -21.67 -9.83
CA PRO A 69 -9.17 -20.27 -10.13
C PRO A 69 -7.69 -19.81 -10.02
N GLY A 70 -7.34 -18.82 -10.85
CA GLY A 70 -5.95 -18.51 -11.24
C GLY A 70 -5.79 -17.98 -12.67
N THR A 71 -6.90 -17.87 -13.43
CA THR A 71 -6.95 -17.39 -14.82
C THR A 71 -6.37 -15.99 -15.04
N LYS A 72 -6.41 -15.10 -14.03
CA LYS A 72 -5.94 -13.70 -14.06
C LYS A 72 -6.24 -13.02 -15.42
N SER A 73 -7.52 -12.94 -15.78
CA SER A 73 -7.92 -12.25 -17.02
C SER A 73 -7.44 -10.80 -16.98
N LEU A 74 -6.94 -10.28 -18.10
CA LEU A 74 -6.57 -8.87 -18.19
C LEU A 74 -7.78 -7.96 -18.44
N TRP A 75 -8.98 -8.53 -18.65
CA TRP A 75 -10.21 -7.77 -18.91
C TRP A 75 -10.62 -6.91 -17.71
N THR A 76 -10.69 -7.50 -16.53
CA THR A 76 -11.06 -6.79 -15.30
C THR A 76 -9.85 -6.56 -14.40
N TYR A 77 -9.87 -5.46 -13.64
CA TYR A 77 -8.82 -5.14 -12.66
C TYR A 77 -8.61 -6.26 -11.63
N HIS A 78 -9.70 -6.92 -11.21
CA HIS A 78 -9.66 -8.02 -10.23
C HIS A 78 -9.29 -9.38 -10.83
N GLY A 79 -8.99 -9.46 -12.13
CA GLY A 79 -8.59 -10.71 -12.78
C GLY A 79 -9.72 -11.66 -13.15
N SER A 80 -10.99 -11.24 -12.99
CA SER A 80 -12.18 -11.99 -13.40
C SER A 80 -12.31 -12.10 -14.92
N PRO A 81 -12.56 -13.30 -15.47
CA PRO A 81 -12.83 -13.52 -16.89
C PRO A 81 -14.30 -13.26 -17.26
N PHE A 82 -15.12 -12.74 -16.36
CA PHE A 82 -16.55 -12.50 -16.59
C PHE A 82 -16.98 -11.15 -16.01
N GLU A 83 -17.62 -10.32 -16.81
CA GLU A 83 -18.11 -9.00 -16.43
C GLU A 83 -19.55 -8.84 -16.92
N PHE A 84 -20.43 -8.33 -16.07
CA PHE A 84 -21.82 -8.06 -16.44
C PHE A 84 -22.09 -6.57 -16.42
N SER A 85 -23.13 -6.16 -17.14
CA SER A 85 -23.46 -4.77 -17.33
C SER A 85 -24.95 -4.58 -17.59
N ILE A 86 -25.46 -3.42 -17.17
CA ILE A 86 -26.80 -2.95 -17.50
C ILE A 86 -26.68 -1.73 -18.40
N ASN A 87 -27.39 -1.74 -19.53
CA ASN A 87 -27.43 -0.65 -20.50
C ASN A 87 -28.75 0.10 -20.35
N LEU A 88 -28.67 1.43 -20.27
CA LEU A 88 -29.77 2.33 -19.98
C LEU A 88 -29.76 3.46 -21.00
N THR A 89 -30.93 3.89 -21.45
CA THR A 89 -31.05 4.97 -22.44
C THR A 89 -32.41 5.64 -22.39
N ASP A 90 -32.50 6.89 -22.84
CA ASP A 90 -33.77 7.63 -22.87
C ASP A 90 -34.80 7.04 -23.84
N ALA A 91 -34.33 6.34 -24.89
CA ALA A 91 -35.15 5.94 -26.03
C ALA A 91 -35.63 4.48 -26.02
N ALA A 92 -35.16 3.65 -25.08
CA ALA A 92 -35.42 2.21 -25.10
C ALA A 92 -35.35 1.58 -23.71
N GLU A 93 -35.98 0.41 -23.59
CA GLU A 93 -35.93 -0.42 -22.40
C GLU A 93 -34.49 -0.83 -22.03
N PRO A 94 -34.19 -0.95 -20.72
CA PRO A 94 -32.88 -1.39 -20.27
C PRO A 94 -32.59 -2.82 -20.73
N PHE A 95 -31.32 -3.13 -20.98
CA PHE A 95 -30.94 -4.51 -21.32
C PHE A 95 -29.60 -4.90 -20.72
N VAL A 96 -29.50 -6.18 -20.37
CA VAL A 96 -28.33 -6.79 -19.77
C VAL A 96 -27.35 -7.23 -20.86
N ARG A 97 -26.06 -6.96 -20.63
CA ARG A 97 -24.95 -7.52 -21.40
C ARG A 97 -23.98 -8.18 -20.44
N PHE A 98 -23.34 -9.25 -20.87
CA PHE A 98 -22.11 -9.72 -20.23
C PHE A 98 -20.97 -9.85 -21.23
N VAL A 99 -19.75 -9.71 -20.74
CA VAL A 99 -18.50 -9.95 -21.44
C VAL A 99 -17.81 -11.11 -20.77
N PHE A 100 -17.20 -11.98 -21.56
CA PHE A 100 -16.36 -13.05 -21.03
C PHE A 100 -15.10 -13.25 -21.84
N ASP A 101 -14.09 -13.74 -21.13
CA ASP A 101 -12.80 -14.09 -21.64
C ASP A 101 -12.74 -15.62 -21.89
N PRO A 102 -12.76 -16.07 -23.15
CA PRO A 102 -12.73 -17.49 -23.51
C PRO A 102 -11.32 -18.06 -23.28
N VAL A 103 -11.06 -18.52 -22.07
CA VAL A 103 -9.73 -19.02 -21.66
C VAL A 103 -9.55 -20.51 -22.00
N GLY A 104 -10.63 -21.31 -22.02
CA GLY A 104 -10.56 -22.74 -22.32
C GLY A 104 -9.92 -23.61 -21.22
N GLY A 105 -9.46 -24.82 -21.57
CA GLY A 105 -8.77 -25.76 -20.66
C GLY A 105 -7.23 -25.75 -20.76
N GLU A 106 -6.55 -26.11 -19.66
CA GLU A 106 -5.10 -26.00 -19.35
C GLU A 106 -4.45 -24.62 -19.61
N ILE A 107 -4.17 -23.89 -18.53
CA ILE A 107 -3.31 -22.70 -18.56
C ILE A 107 -1.85 -23.20 -18.60
N GLY A 108 -1.16 -23.00 -19.72
CA GLY A 108 0.29 -23.21 -19.77
C GLY A 108 1.04 -22.26 -18.84
N ASP A 109 2.20 -22.67 -18.34
CA ASP A 109 3.11 -21.94 -17.43
C ASP A 109 3.85 -20.74 -18.08
N GLY A 110 3.27 -20.12 -19.10
CA GLY A 110 3.90 -19.06 -19.89
C GLY A 110 4.98 -19.54 -20.87
N SER A 111 5.48 -20.78 -20.73
CA SER A 111 6.48 -21.38 -21.66
C SER A 111 5.85 -22.01 -22.90
N LYS A 112 4.54 -22.29 -22.88
CA LYS A 112 3.79 -22.90 -23.99
C LYS A 112 3.29 -21.87 -25.03
N PRO A 113 3.07 -22.28 -26.30
CA PRO A 113 2.48 -21.44 -27.36
C PRO A 113 1.16 -20.80 -26.91
N LEU A 114 0.82 -19.63 -27.47
CA LEU A 114 -0.47 -18.98 -27.20
C LEU A 114 -1.60 -19.88 -27.73
N PRO A 115 -2.63 -20.23 -26.93
CA PRO A 115 -3.61 -21.27 -27.26
C PRO A 115 -4.70 -20.80 -28.25
N GLN A 116 -4.31 -20.23 -29.39
CA GLN A 116 -5.25 -19.69 -30.39
C GLN A 116 -6.11 -20.79 -31.02
N GLU A 117 -5.55 -21.98 -31.22
CA GLU A 117 -6.29 -23.12 -31.77
C GLU A 117 -7.39 -23.59 -30.81
N ALA A 118 -7.08 -23.66 -29.52
CA ALA A 118 -8.06 -23.99 -28.48
C ALA A 118 -9.16 -22.93 -28.41
N LEU A 119 -8.80 -21.65 -28.59
CA LEU A 119 -9.76 -20.57 -28.71
C LEU A 119 -10.69 -20.76 -29.92
N PHE A 120 -10.15 -21.04 -31.10
CA PHE A 120 -10.94 -21.19 -32.32
C PHE A 120 -11.83 -22.43 -32.30
N SER A 121 -11.41 -23.53 -31.66
CA SER A 121 -12.22 -24.74 -31.54
C SER A 121 -13.48 -24.54 -30.67
N MET A 122 -13.49 -23.53 -29.80
CA MET A 122 -14.64 -23.19 -28.96
C MET A 122 -15.72 -22.36 -29.69
N LEU A 123 -15.38 -21.70 -30.81
CA LEU A 123 -16.27 -20.77 -31.52
C LEU A 123 -17.54 -21.39 -32.10
N PRO A 124 -17.52 -22.58 -32.75
CA PRO A 124 -18.70 -23.09 -33.45
C PRO A 124 -19.96 -23.17 -32.56
N GLY A 125 -19.82 -23.70 -31.34
CA GLY A 125 -20.96 -23.78 -30.42
C GLY A 125 -21.42 -22.43 -29.86
N LEU A 126 -20.55 -21.41 -29.84
CA LEU A 126 -20.97 -20.05 -29.50
C LEU A 126 -21.74 -19.41 -30.66
N VAL A 127 -21.22 -19.55 -31.89
CA VAL A 127 -21.82 -19.05 -33.12
C VAL A 127 -23.22 -19.63 -33.32
N GLU A 128 -23.38 -20.94 -33.14
CA GLU A 128 -24.68 -21.62 -33.24
C GLU A 128 -25.67 -21.06 -32.20
N ALA A 129 -25.25 -20.92 -30.95
CA ALA A 129 -26.10 -20.49 -29.85
C ALA A 129 -26.48 -19.00 -29.88
N THR A 130 -25.79 -18.19 -30.69
CA THR A 130 -26.06 -16.76 -30.89
C THR A 130 -26.49 -16.40 -32.30
N GLN A 131 -26.48 -17.36 -33.24
CA GLN A 131 -26.72 -17.13 -34.67
C GLN A 131 -25.83 -16.02 -35.25
N ALA A 132 -24.55 -15.99 -34.82
CA ALA A 132 -23.64 -14.91 -35.19
C ALA A 132 -23.16 -15.04 -36.64
N ASP A 133 -23.08 -13.91 -37.34
CA ASP A 133 -22.35 -13.81 -38.61
C ASP A 133 -20.86 -13.59 -38.33
N MET A 134 -20.03 -14.45 -38.93
CA MET A 134 -18.58 -14.45 -38.73
C MET A 134 -17.80 -14.01 -39.98
N GLY A 135 -18.45 -13.46 -41.01
CA GLY A 135 -17.83 -13.10 -42.29
C GLY A 135 -16.67 -12.11 -42.15
N TRP A 136 -16.92 -10.94 -41.55
CA TRP A 136 -15.86 -9.98 -41.25
C TRP A 136 -14.90 -10.48 -40.17
N PHE A 137 -15.40 -11.21 -39.17
CA PHE A 137 -14.53 -11.78 -38.13
C PHE A 137 -13.46 -12.71 -38.72
N ASN A 138 -13.86 -13.60 -39.63
CA ASN A 138 -12.96 -14.56 -40.27
C ASN A 138 -11.90 -13.86 -41.11
N GLN A 139 -12.23 -12.75 -41.77
CA GLN A 139 -11.24 -11.94 -42.48
C GLN A 139 -10.27 -11.24 -41.52
N ILE A 140 -10.79 -10.67 -40.42
CA ILE A 140 -9.96 -10.05 -39.37
C ILE A 140 -9.00 -11.06 -38.77
N LYS A 141 -9.48 -12.28 -38.53
CA LYS A 141 -8.70 -13.38 -37.97
C LYS A 141 -7.40 -13.62 -38.76
N GLU A 142 -7.47 -13.62 -40.09
CA GLU A 142 -6.33 -13.92 -40.97
C GLU A 142 -5.14 -12.96 -40.83
N TRP A 143 -5.41 -11.67 -40.57
CA TRP A 143 -4.35 -10.66 -40.48
C TRP A 143 -4.05 -10.20 -39.06
N LEU A 144 -4.97 -10.38 -38.11
CA LEU A 144 -4.81 -9.89 -36.74
C LEU A 144 -4.22 -10.93 -35.79
N PHE A 145 -4.50 -12.22 -35.97
CA PHE A 145 -4.00 -13.25 -35.05
C PHE A 145 -2.59 -13.70 -35.47
N LEU A 146 -1.86 -14.25 -34.50
CA LEU A 146 -0.47 -14.64 -34.72
C LEU A 146 -0.40 -15.90 -35.58
N LYS A 147 0.60 -15.97 -36.44
CA LYS A 147 1.02 -17.22 -37.08
C LYS A 147 1.97 -17.97 -36.13
N GLU A 148 2.14 -19.27 -36.31
CA GLU A 148 2.98 -20.09 -35.41
C GLU A 148 4.42 -19.56 -35.32
N GLU A 149 4.97 -19.11 -36.46
CA GLU A 149 6.31 -18.54 -36.56
C GLU A 149 6.47 -17.18 -35.85
N GLU A 150 5.37 -16.48 -35.55
CA GLU A 150 5.37 -15.16 -34.90
C GLU A 150 5.32 -15.27 -33.36
N VAL A 151 4.85 -16.41 -32.82
CA VAL A 151 4.65 -16.62 -31.37
C VAL A 151 5.94 -16.43 -30.55
N PRO A 152 7.12 -16.97 -30.95
CA PRO A 152 8.34 -16.83 -30.16
C PRO A 152 8.76 -15.37 -29.94
N ALA A 153 8.60 -14.51 -30.97
CA ALA A 153 8.97 -13.10 -30.88
C ALA A 153 8.10 -12.33 -29.86
N VAL A 154 6.80 -12.63 -29.82
CA VAL A 154 5.87 -12.05 -28.84
C VAL A 154 6.20 -12.55 -27.44
N ARG A 155 6.48 -13.85 -27.26
CA ARG A 155 6.84 -14.42 -25.96
C ARG A 155 8.15 -13.86 -25.39
N ALA A 156 9.14 -13.57 -26.25
CA ALA A 156 10.38 -12.92 -25.81
C ALA A 156 10.13 -11.53 -25.22
N GLN A 157 9.20 -10.76 -25.80
CA GLN A 157 8.87 -9.41 -25.34
C GLN A 157 7.91 -9.39 -24.14
N TRP A 158 7.05 -10.40 -24.00
CA TRP A 158 5.99 -10.48 -22.99
C TRP A 158 6.23 -11.59 -21.96
N SER A 159 7.49 -11.92 -21.69
CA SER A 159 7.88 -13.04 -20.81
C SER A 159 7.35 -12.92 -19.37
N ALA A 160 7.10 -11.69 -18.91
CA ALA A 160 6.52 -11.41 -17.59
C ALA A 160 5.00 -11.65 -17.51
N PHE A 161 4.31 -11.75 -18.65
CA PHE A 161 2.86 -11.97 -18.69
C PHE A 161 2.56 -13.45 -18.96
N PRO A 162 1.90 -14.16 -18.03
CA PRO A 162 1.55 -15.57 -18.25
C PRO A 162 0.64 -15.74 -19.49
N ARG A 163 -0.19 -14.73 -19.79
CA ARG A 163 -1.07 -14.69 -20.95
C ARG A 163 -1.05 -13.33 -21.65
N VAL A 164 -1.17 -13.37 -22.97
CA VAL A 164 -1.41 -12.21 -23.83
C VAL A 164 -2.88 -12.24 -24.26
N PRO A 165 -3.67 -11.17 -24.04
CA PRO A 165 -5.06 -11.12 -24.42
C PRO A 165 -5.18 -11.08 -25.94
N GLN A 166 -6.16 -11.78 -26.48
CA GLN A 166 -6.34 -11.91 -27.94
C GLN A 166 -7.76 -11.59 -28.37
N ILE A 167 -8.74 -12.18 -27.67
CA ILE A 167 -10.15 -11.95 -27.94
C ILE A 167 -10.97 -12.04 -26.67
N PHE A 168 -12.02 -11.23 -26.58
CA PHE A 168 -13.13 -11.36 -25.63
C PHE A 168 -14.46 -11.30 -26.38
N PHE A 169 -15.52 -11.86 -25.79
CA PHE A 169 -16.86 -11.85 -26.37
C PHE A 169 -17.83 -11.13 -25.47
N ALA A 170 -18.66 -10.26 -26.05
CA ALA A 170 -19.81 -9.68 -25.37
C ALA A 170 -21.10 -10.21 -25.95
N ILE A 171 -22.07 -10.53 -25.09
CA ILE A 171 -23.40 -10.97 -25.48
C ILE A 171 -24.44 -9.97 -24.98
N ASP A 172 -25.16 -9.36 -25.91
CA ASP A 172 -26.34 -8.54 -25.63
C ASP A 172 -27.57 -9.42 -25.49
N LEU A 173 -28.37 -9.21 -24.45
CA LEU A 173 -29.59 -9.98 -24.19
C LEU A 173 -30.81 -9.10 -24.49
N HIS A 174 -31.45 -9.29 -25.65
CA HIS A 174 -32.60 -8.48 -26.07
C HIS A 174 -33.86 -9.36 -26.08
N GLY A 175 -34.72 -9.20 -25.07
CA GLY A 175 -35.88 -10.08 -24.90
C GLY A 175 -35.44 -11.54 -24.77
N GLY A 176 -35.76 -12.40 -25.74
CA GLY A 176 -35.24 -13.77 -25.81
C GLY A 176 -34.05 -13.97 -26.76
N GLN A 177 -33.64 -12.94 -27.48
CA GLN A 177 -32.58 -12.98 -28.49
C GLN A 177 -31.22 -12.61 -27.90
N ARG A 178 -30.15 -13.04 -28.59
CA ARG A 178 -28.76 -12.83 -28.16
C ARG A 178 -27.95 -12.29 -29.33
N SER A 179 -27.23 -11.21 -29.14
CA SER A 179 -26.34 -10.65 -30.17
C SER A 179 -24.90 -10.69 -29.69
N MET A 180 -24.03 -11.30 -30.49
CA MET A 180 -22.62 -11.47 -30.15
C MET A 180 -21.76 -10.32 -30.70
N LYS A 181 -20.74 -9.95 -29.93
CA LYS A 181 -19.68 -9.02 -30.34
C LYS A 181 -18.33 -9.61 -30.01
N ALA A 182 -17.38 -9.48 -30.93
CA ALA A 182 -16.00 -9.92 -30.74
C ALA A 182 -15.10 -8.71 -30.50
N TYR A 183 -14.30 -8.72 -29.44
CA TYR A 183 -13.31 -7.71 -29.08
C TYR A 183 -11.93 -8.31 -29.29
N MET A 184 -11.12 -7.77 -30.19
CA MET A 184 -9.84 -8.34 -30.60
C MET A 184 -8.70 -7.35 -30.42
N PHE A 185 -7.53 -7.85 -30.00
CA PHE A 185 -6.41 -7.03 -29.53
C PHE A 185 -5.22 -7.07 -30.51
N PRO A 186 -4.84 -5.95 -31.16
CA PRO A 186 -3.77 -5.91 -32.15
C PRO A 186 -2.36 -5.90 -31.55
N THR A 187 -2.21 -5.68 -30.24
CA THR A 187 -0.90 -5.45 -29.62
C THR A 187 0.08 -6.60 -29.85
N SER A 188 -0.38 -7.85 -29.77
CA SER A 188 0.46 -9.03 -30.01
C SER A 188 0.99 -9.07 -31.45
N LYS A 189 0.12 -8.80 -32.43
CA LYS A 189 0.48 -8.75 -33.85
C LYS A 189 1.37 -7.56 -34.20
N SER A 190 1.11 -6.42 -33.58
CA SER A 190 1.95 -5.22 -33.67
C SER A 190 3.37 -5.53 -33.16
N CYS A 191 3.52 -6.22 -32.03
CA CYS A 191 4.80 -6.68 -31.52
C CYS A 191 5.52 -7.66 -32.47
N ALA A 192 4.78 -8.57 -33.10
CA ALA A 192 5.35 -9.57 -34.02
C ALA A 192 5.84 -8.96 -35.34
N THR A 193 5.08 -8.02 -35.89
CA THR A 193 5.31 -7.46 -37.24
C THR A 193 6.13 -6.16 -37.23
N GLY A 194 6.21 -5.48 -36.09
CA GLY A 194 6.77 -4.13 -35.97
C GLY A 194 5.88 -3.02 -36.53
N GLN A 195 4.71 -3.35 -37.08
CA GLN A 195 3.73 -2.37 -37.57
C GLN A 195 2.99 -1.74 -36.39
N SER A 196 2.67 -0.44 -36.46
CA SER A 196 1.85 0.20 -35.43
C SER A 196 0.44 -0.41 -35.40
N SER A 197 -0.18 -0.49 -34.22
CA SER A 197 -1.55 -1.03 -34.10
C SER A 197 -2.57 -0.20 -34.90
N VAL A 198 -2.36 1.11 -35.02
CA VAL A 198 -3.21 1.99 -35.83
C VAL A 198 -3.12 1.63 -37.31
N ASP A 199 -1.90 1.49 -37.85
CA ASP A 199 -1.70 1.14 -39.26
C ASP A 199 -2.24 -0.26 -39.57
N LEU A 200 -1.90 -1.23 -38.72
CA LEU A 200 -2.35 -2.61 -38.86
C LEU A 200 -3.89 -2.68 -38.95
N VAL A 201 -4.58 -2.00 -38.04
CA VAL A 201 -6.05 -2.07 -37.99
C VAL A 201 -6.68 -1.23 -39.11
N PHE A 202 -6.27 0.03 -39.29
CA PHE A 202 -6.98 0.95 -40.17
C PHE A 202 -6.80 0.60 -41.64
N ASP A 203 -5.65 0.07 -42.02
CA ASP A 203 -5.37 -0.23 -43.43
C ASP A 203 -6.02 -1.56 -43.85
N ASN A 204 -6.18 -2.51 -42.93
CA ASN A 204 -6.86 -3.78 -43.21
C ASN A 204 -8.38 -3.69 -43.11
N LEU A 205 -8.95 -2.84 -42.23
CA LEU A 205 -10.40 -2.66 -42.15
C LEU A 205 -11.01 -2.14 -43.47
N LYS A 206 -10.27 -1.30 -44.21
CA LYS A 206 -10.70 -0.79 -45.52
C LYS A 206 -10.79 -1.86 -46.61
N ARG A 207 -10.24 -3.05 -46.36
CA ARG A 207 -10.15 -4.17 -47.31
C ARG A 207 -11.13 -5.29 -46.96
N LEU A 208 -11.98 -5.11 -45.96
CA LEU A 208 -13.01 -6.09 -45.62
C LEU A 208 -14.05 -6.16 -46.74
N GLU A 209 -14.43 -7.37 -47.09
CA GLU A 209 -15.48 -7.63 -48.07
C GLU A 209 -16.72 -8.24 -47.40
N PRO A 210 -17.94 -7.78 -47.72
CA PRO A 210 -18.26 -6.56 -48.46
C PRO A 210 -18.09 -5.29 -47.60
N TYR A 211 -18.18 -4.12 -48.24
CA TYR A 211 -18.33 -2.78 -47.63
C TYR A 211 -17.17 -2.17 -46.83
N GLY A 212 -16.03 -2.85 -46.65
CA GLY A 212 -14.89 -2.30 -45.89
C GLY A 212 -14.38 -0.98 -46.45
N GLU A 213 -14.41 -0.81 -47.77
CA GLU A 213 -14.06 0.44 -48.45
C GLU A 213 -14.88 1.65 -47.98
N THR A 214 -16.13 1.42 -47.57
CA THR A 214 -17.04 2.47 -47.08
C THR A 214 -16.65 3.01 -45.69
N LEU A 215 -15.76 2.31 -44.97
CA LEU A 215 -15.21 2.74 -43.68
C LEU A 215 -14.03 3.71 -43.84
N ALA A 216 -13.49 3.86 -45.06
CA ALA A 216 -12.29 4.66 -45.31
C ALA A 216 -12.42 6.13 -44.88
N PRO A 217 -13.54 6.84 -45.10
CA PRO A 217 -13.70 8.23 -44.66
C PRO A 217 -13.54 8.39 -43.14
N ALA A 218 -14.25 7.57 -42.35
CA ALA A 218 -14.14 7.55 -40.89
C ALA A 218 -12.71 7.24 -40.42
N LEU A 219 -12.08 6.21 -40.97
CA LEU A 219 -10.72 5.80 -40.59
C LEU A 219 -9.69 6.89 -40.92
N ASN A 220 -9.85 7.62 -42.03
CA ASN A 220 -8.97 8.73 -42.39
C ASN A 220 -9.13 9.91 -41.41
N SER A 221 -10.37 10.30 -41.10
CA SER A 221 -10.64 11.35 -40.09
C SER A 221 -10.10 10.98 -38.71
N MET A 222 -10.26 9.73 -38.29
CA MET A 222 -9.70 9.24 -37.03
C MET A 222 -8.17 9.30 -37.02
N ARG A 223 -7.53 8.88 -38.11
CA ARG A 223 -6.07 8.91 -38.25
C ARG A 223 -5.53 10.33 -38.16
N GLU A 224 -6.19 11.27 -38.83
CA GLU A 224 -5.86 12.70 -38.74
C GLU A 224 -6.01 13.21 -37.30
N TYR A 225 -7.12 12.87 -36.62
CA TYR A 225 -7.35 13.30 -35.25
C TYR A 225 -6.35 12.69 -34.26
N PHE A 226 -5.98 11.42 -34.40
CA PHE A 226 -5.00 10.77 -33.53
C PHE A 226 -3.67 11.54 -33.56
N GLY A 227 -3.25 12.06 -34.72
CA GLY A 227 -2.08 12.93 -34.84
C GLY A 227 -2.21 14.34 -34.24
N LYS A 228 -3.43 14.77 -33.89
CA LYS A 228 -3.75 16.10 -33.32
C LYS A 228 -4.28 16.03 -31.89
N SER A 229 -4.35 14.84 -31.30
CA SER A 229 -4.85 14.64 -29.94
C SER A 229 -3.94 15.33 -28.91
N LEU A 230 -4.53 15.77 -27.78
CA LEU A 230 -3.78 16.47 -26.72
C LEU A 230 -2.74 15.58 -26.02
N GLU A 231 -2.91 14.26 -26.13
CA GLU A 231 -1.98 13.25 -25.68
C GLU A 231 -1.99 12.06 -26.65
N PRO A 232 -0.92 11.24 -26.71
CA PRO A 232 -0.93 10.03 -27.52
C PRO A 232 -2.03 9.06 -27.10
N LEU A 233 -2.97 8.79 -28.01
CA LEU A 233 -4.02 7.79 -27.83
C LEU A 233 -3.50 6.41 -28.21
N ALA A 234 -3.45 5.49 -27.23
CA ALA A 234 -3.01 4.12 -27.47
C ALA A 234 -4.19 3.25 -27.92
N LEU A 235 -4.18 2.76 -29.17
CA LEU A 235 -5.19 1.82 -29.66
C LEU A 235 -5.09 0.52 -28.86
N ASP A 236 -6.17 0.17 -28.18
CA ASP A 236 -6.25 -0.94 -27.23
C ASP A 236 -6.88 -2.18 -27.88
N CYS A 237 -8.09 -2.04 -28.41
CA CYS A 237 -8.77 -3.13 -29.12
C CYS A 237 -9.67 -2.62 -30.25
N LEU A 238 -10.02 -3.54 -31.15
CA LEU A 238 -11.09 -3.35 -32.13
C LEU A 238 -12.23 -4.31 -31.80
N ALA A 239 -13.48 -3.86 -31.89
CA ALA A 239 -14.64 -4.72 -31.70
C ALA A 239 -15.56 -4.72 -32.91
N LEU A 240 -16.26 -5.83 -33.10
CA LEU A 240 -17.15 -6.08 -34.21
C LEU A 240 -18.50 -6.59 -33.69
N ASP A 241 -19.60 -6.03 -34.19
CA ASP A 241 -20.91 -6.66 -34.09
C ASP A 241 -20.96 -7.87 -35.05
N CYS A 242 -21.14 -9.09 -34.55
CA CYS A 242 -21.15 -10.33 -35.34
C CYS A 242 -22.53 -10.57 -35.98
N VAL A 243 -22.91 -9.64 -36.86
CA VAL A 243 -24.16 -9.63 -37.63
C VAL A 243 -23.84 -9.40 -39.10
N ASP A 244 -24.86 -9.43 -39.96
CA ASP A 244 -24.70 -9.14 -41.38
C ASP A 244 -23.84 -7.88 -41.61
N PRO A 245 -22.78 -7.94 -42.44
CA PRO A 245 -21.90 -6.82 -42.76
C PRO A 245 -22.59 -5.50 -43.11
N GLU A 246 -23.78 -5.54 -43.73
CA GLU A 246 -24.60 -4.36 -44.03
C GLU A 246 -24.98 -3.57 -42.76
N ASN A 247 -25.22 -4.31 -41.67
CA ASN A 247 -25.70 -3.78 -40.39
C ASN A 247 -24.62 -3.73 -39.31
N ALA A 248 -23.46 -4.36 -39.56
CA ALA A 248 -22.37 -4.47 -38.61
C ALA A 248 -21.70 -3.11 -38.34
N ARG A 249 -21.30 -2.92 -37.08
CA ARG A 249 -20.46 -1.79 -36.66
C ARG A 249 -19.06 -2.29 -36.33
N VAL A 250 -18.07 -1.52 -36.76
CA VAL A 250 -16.69 -1.65 -36.28
C VAL A 250 -16.47 -0.61 -35.20
N LYS A 251 -15.89 -1.00 -34.07
CA LYS A 251 -15.58 -0.11 -32.96
C LYS A 251 -14.09 -0.10 -32.69
N ILE A 252 -13.49 1.08 -32.66
CA ILE A 252 -12.06 1.24 -32.35
C ILE A 252 -11.94 1.82 -30.96
N TYR A 253 -11.22 1.13 -30.07
CA TYR A 253 -10.99 1.57 -28.70
C TYR A 253 -9.57 2.12 -28.55
N ALA A 254 -9.43 3.27 -27.89
CA ALA A 254 -8.14 3.80 -27.47
C ALA A 254 -8.17 4.29 -26.02
N GLN A 255 -7.04 4.17 -25.34
CA GLN A 255 -6.85 4.59 -23.95
C GLN A 255 -6.19 5.96 -23.85
N ALA A 256 -6.54 6.72 -22.81
CA ALA A 256 -6.06 8.08 -22.53
C ALA A 256 -5.78 8.27 -21.03
N LYS A 257 -4.74 9.04 -20.69
CA LYS A 257 -4.32 9.34 -19.31
C LYS A 257 -4.99 10.59 -18.75
N LEU A 258 -5.23 11.60 -19.58
CA LEU A 258 -5.86 12.85 -19.17
C LEU A 258 -7.37 12.62 -19.01
N ASN A 259 -7.88 12.98 -17.82
CA ASN A 259 -9.29 12.85 -17.46
C ASN A 259 -9.95 14.20 -17.11
N ALA A 260 -9.29 15.31 -17.46
CA ALA A 260 -9.91 16.63 -17.39
C ALA A 260 -11.09 16.70 -18.38
N PHE A 261 -12.17 17.39 -18.01
CA PHE A 261 -13.36 17.47 -18.86
C PHE A 261 -13.05 18.13 -20.21
N ARG A 262 -12.12 19.10 -20.24
CA ARG A 262 -11.63 19.72 -21.47
C ARG A 262 -11.01 18.71 -22.45
N THR A 263 -10.33 17.69 -21.95
CA THR A 263 -9.78 16.62 -22.80
C THR A 263 -10.91 15.81 -23.43
N VAL A 264 -11.95 15.49 -22.66
CA VAL A 264 -13.14 14.78 -23.15
C VAL A 264 -13.83 15.58 -24.26
N GLU A 265 -14.02 16.88 -24.06
CA GLU A 265 -14.58 17.78 -25.09
C GLU A 265 -13.72 17.81 -26.36
N HIS A 266 -12.40 17.90 -26.23
CA HIS A 266 -11.48 17.87 -27.37
C HIS A 266 -11.60 16.56 -28.17
N VAL A 267 -11.75 15.42 -27.49
CA VAL A 267 -11.94 14.11 -28.13
C VAL A 267 -13.31 13.99 -28.80
N ALA A 268 -14.39 14.37 -28.10
CA ALA A 268 -15.75 14.33 -28.62
C ALA A 268 -15.95 15.18 -29.88
N THR A 269 -15.23 16.29 -29.96
CA THR A 269 -15.30 17.25 -31.06
C THR A 269 -14.27 16.97 -32.17
N PHE A 270 -13.47 15.90 -32.08
CA PHE A 270 -12.36 15.66 -33.01
C PHE A 270 -11.43 16.88 -33.15
N GLY A 271 -11.06 17.51 -32.03
CA GLY A 271 -10.26 18.74 -32.01
C GLY A 271 -11.01 19.95 -32.57
N GLY A 272 -12.32 19.99 -32.40
CA GLY A 272 -13.20 21.05 -32.91
C GLY A 272 -13.73 20.84 -34.33
N LYS A 273 -13.39 19.74 -35.02
CA LYS A 273 -13.95 19.40 -36.35
C LYS A 273 -15.45 19.10 -36.29
N ARG A 274 -15.94 18.51 -35.19
CA ARG A 274 -17.36 18.22 -34.93
C ARG A 274 -17.93 19.19 -33.89
N ARG A 275 -18.97 19.94 -34.27
CA ARG A 275 -19.65 20.92 -33.39
C ARG A 275 -21.16 21.02 -33.66
N ASP A 276 -21.76 19.94 -34.16
CA ASP A 276 -23.22 19.85 -34.31
C ASP A 276 -23.92 19.95 -32.95
N GLU A 277 -25.19 20.36 -32.99
CA GLU A 277 -26.01 20.59 -31.80
C GLU A 277 -26.10 19.34 -30.92
N THR A 278 -26.23 18.17 -31.53
CA THR A 278 -26.31 16.88 -30.84
C THR A 278 -25.06 16.60 -30.00
N THR A 279 -23.88 16.83 -30.56
CA THR A 279 -22.60 16.68 -29.84
C THR A 279 -22.49 17.66 -28.67
N LEU A 280 -22.84 18.92 -28.88
CA LEU A 280 -22.75 19.95 -27.84
C LEU A 280 -23.74 19.69 -26.69
N ARG A 281 -24.97 19.27 -27.00
CA ARG A 281 -25.97 18.84 -25.99
C ARG A 281 -25.50 17.62 -25.22
N GLY A 282 -24.88 16.66 -25.91
CA GLY A 282 -24.32 15.46 -25.30
C GLY A 282 -23.20 15.80 -24.30
N LEU A 283 -22.32 16.74 -24.64
CA LEU A 283 -21.28 17.23 -23.74
C LEU A 283 -21.85 18.00 -22.54
N GLU A 284 -22.84 18.86 -22.76
CA GLU A 284 -23.50 19.59 -21.67
C GLU A 284 -24.16 18.63 -20.67
N SER A 285 -24.80 17.58 -21.16
CA SER A 285 -25.41 16.55 -20.30
C SER A 285 -24.35 15.76 -19.52
N LEU A 286 -23.26 15.32 -20.18
CA LEU A 286 -22.17 14.60 -19.51
C LEU A 286 -21.52 15.46 -18.41
N ARG A 287 -21.29 16.74 -18.68
CA ARG A 287 -20.66 17.69 -17.75
C ARG A 287 -21.39 17.73 -16.39
N LYS A 288 -22.73 17.68 -16.40
CA LYS A 288 -23.57 17.72 -15.19
C LYS A 288 -23.31 16.55 -14.24
N ILE A 289 -22.89 15.40 -14.78
CA ILE A 289 -22.66 14.16 -14.01
C ILE A 289 -21.18 13.77 -13.90
N TRP A 290 -20.26 14.52 -14.53
CA TRP A 290 -18.85 14.14 -14.63
C TRP A 290 -18.16 14.00 -13.26
N HIS A 291 -18.41 14.94 -12.35
CA HIS A 291 -17.89 14.91 -10.98
C HIS A 291 -18.33 13.65 -10.19
N LEU A 292 -19.50 13.08 -10.50
CA LEU A 292 -20.01 11.85 -9.87
C LEU A 292 -19.29 10.62 -10.41
N LEU A 293 -19.00 10.60 -11.72
CA LEU A 293 -18.29 9.51 -12.39
C LEU A 293 -16.83 9.38 -11.94
N LEU A 294 -16.16 10.52 -11.68
CA LEU A 294 -14.79 10.55 -11.15
C LEU A 294 -14.71 10.65 -9.63
N ASN A 295 -15.87 10.68 -8.94
CA ASN A 295 -15.95 10.84 -7.49
C ASN A 295 -15.11 12.03 -6.96
N GLU A 296 -15.13 13.15 -7.69
CA GLU A 296 -14.30 14.31 -7.44
C GLU A 296 -15.14 15.59 -7.56
N PRO A 297 -15.56 16.20 -6.44
CA PRO A 297 -16.46 17.35 -6.47
C PRO A 297 -15.83 18.60 -7.10
N ARG A 298 -14.50 18.79 -7.02
CA ARG A 298 -13.82 19.99 -7.57
C ARG A 298 -13.97 20.14 -9.08
N ILE A 299 -14.13 19.01 -9.78
CA ILE A 299 -14.32 18.97 -11.23
C ILE A 299 -15.63 19.64 -11.66
N ALA A 300 -16.61 19.80 -10.77
CA ALA A 300 -17.83 20.53 -11.08
C ALA A 300 -17.59 22.02 -11.39
N GLU A 301 -16.44 22.57 -10.96
CA GLU A 301 -16.11 23.99 -11.04
C GLU A 301 -14.95 24.31 -11.99
N ASP A 302 -14.14 23.30 -12.37
CA ASP A 302 -12.93 23.45 -13.17
C ASP A 302 -12.78 22.31 -14.20
N ASP A 303 -12.92 22.65 -15.49
CA ASP A 303 -12.79 21.70 -16.61
C ASP A 303 -11.36 21.27 -16.89
N ASP A 304 -10.37 22.05 -16.45
CA ASP A 304 -8.96 21.78 -16.63
C ASP A 304 -8.43 20.87 -15.50
N PHE A 305 -9.20 20.68 -14.43
CA PHE A 305 -8.82 19.80 -13.32
C PHE A 305 -8.81 18.33 -13.74
N ALA A 306 -7.66 17.68 -13.56
CA ALA A 306 -7.48 16.25 -13.74
C ALA A 306 -7.48 15.52 -12.38
N ALA A 307 -8.40 14.57 -12.18
CA ALA A 307 -8.44 13.77 -10.97
C ALA A 307 -7.29 12.76 -10.93
N ALA A 308 -6.51 12.77 -9.86
CA ALA A 308 -5.51 11.74 -9.61
C ALA A 308 -6.20 10.38 -9.34
N PRO A 309 -5.73 9.28 -9.95
CA PRO A 309 -6.25 7.96 -9.62
C PRO A 309 -5.89 7.58 -8.18
N VAL A 310 -6.72 6.74 -7.56
CA VAL A 310 -6.50 6.17 -6.22
C VAL A 310 -5.19 5.36 -6.18
N ASP A 311 -4.89 4.65 -7.26
CA ASP A 311 -3.65 3.91 -7.48
C ASP A 311 -2.85 4.57 -8.62
N PRO A 312 -1.83 5.40 -8.31
CA PRO A 312 -1.00 6.06 -9.33
C PRO A 312 -0.10 5.10 -10.10
N ASP A 313 0.16 3.90 -9.56
CA ASP A 313 1.00 2.87 -10.18
C ASP A 313 0.18 1.89 -11.04
N SER A 314 -1.14 2.11 -11.13
CA SER A 314 -2.01 1.26 -11.94
C SER A 314 -1.57 1.25 -13.40
N ARG A 315 -1.46 0.04 -13.96
CA ARG A 315 -1.14 -0.14 -15.39
C ARG A 315 -2.26 0.40 -16.31
N TYR A 316 -3.49 0.45 -15.80
CA TYR A 316 -4.67 0.90 -16.53
C TYR A 316 -4.69 2.44 -16.65
N LYS A 317 -5.26 2.95 -17.75
CA LYS A 317 -5.42 4.39 -17.96
C LYS A 317 -6.75 4.87 -17.39
N THR A 318 -6.88 6.17 -17.16
CA THR A 318 -8.04 6.77 -16.49
C THR A 318 -9.30 6.72 -17.35
N LEU A 319 -9.15 6.92 -18.66
CA LEU A 319 -10.25 6.91 -19.63
C LEU A 319 -9.97 5.98 -20.82
N SER A 320 -11.05 5.46 -21.41
CA SER A 320 -11.04 4.88 -22.75
C SER A 320 -12.10 5.54 -23.63
N TYR A 321 -11.84 5.57 -24.93
CA TYR A 321 -12.74 6.10 -25.95
C TYR A 321 -12.99 5.02 -26.98
N SER A 322 -14.25 4.86 -27.41
CA SER A 322 -14.58 4.02 -28.55
C SER A 322 -15.25 4.83 -29.65
N TRP A 323 -14.74 4.73 -30.86
CA TRP A 323 -15.38 5.26 -32.06
C TRP A 323 -16.16 4.15 -32.75
N GLU A 324 -17.47 4.32 -32.92
CA GLU A 324 -18.35 3.39 -33.63
C GLU A 324 -18.46 3.82 -35.09
N LEU A 325 -17.86 3.04 -35.98
CA LEU A 325 -17.87 3.26 -37.42
C LEU A 325 -19.06 2.51 -38.05
N ARG A 326 -19.81 3.23 -38.88
CA ARG A 326 -20.80 2.70 -39.81
C ARG A 326 -20.40 3.03 -41.24
N GLN A 327 -20.96 2.27 -42.17
CA GLN A 327 -20.73 2.47 -43.60
C GLN A 327 -21.03 3.90 -44.03
N GLY A 328 -20.10 4.52 -44.77
CA GLY A 328 -20.27 5.85 -45.35
C GLY A 328 -20.15 7.04 -44.39
N GLN A 329 -19.95 6.83 -43.09
CA GLN A 329 -19.76 7.93 -42.14
C GLN A 329 -18.39 8.61 -42.30
N GLU A 330 -18.35 9.94 -42.29
CA GLU A 330 -17.07 10.69 -42.28
C GLU A 330 -16.47 10.80 -40.88
N LEU A 331 -17.31 11.00 -39.86
CA LEU A 331 -16.91 11.08 -38.46
C LEU A 331 -17.71 10.04 -37.66
N PRO A 332 -17.06 9.06 -37.02
CA PRO A 332 -17.76 8.00 -36.27
C PRO A 332 -18.34 8.49 -34.93
N ASP A 333 -19.37 7.81 -34.45
CA ASP A 333 -19.99 8.14 -33.16
C ASP A 333 -19.02 7.84 -32.02
N LEU A 334 -18.91 8.73 -31.03
CA LEU A 334 -18.04 8.52 -29.88
C LEU A 334 -18.82 7.94 -28.70
N LYS A 335 -18.19 7.01 -27.98
CA LYS A 335 -18.58 6.57 -26.64
C LYS A 335 -17.39 6.67 -25.70
N ILE A 336 -17.62 7.21 -24.52
CA ILE A 336 -16.61 7.48 -23.49
C ILE A 336 -16.72 6.42 -22.41
N TYR A 337 -15.59 5.98 -21.86
CA TYR A 337 -15.48 4.95 -20.83
C TYR A 337 -14.61 5.47 -19.69
N ILE A 338 -15.11 5.35 -18.46
CA ILE A 338 -14.50 5.82 -17.22
C ILE A 338 -14.22 4.59 -16.36
N HIS A 339 -12.96 4.35 -15.98
CA HIS A 339 -12.55 3.20 -15.17
C HIS A 339 -12.77 3.51 -13.68
N LEU A 340 -13.92 3.13 -13.15
CA LEU A 340 -14.44 3.61 -11.85
C LEU A 340 -13.59 3.18 -10.65
N TRP A 341 -12.93 2.01 -10.72
CA TRP A 341 -12.04 1.53 -9.65
C TRP A 341 -10.82 2.44 -9.42
N LEU A 342 -10.45 3.26 -10.41
CA LEU A 342 -9.36 4.24 -10.25
C LEU A 342 -9.80 5.49 -9.48
N HIS A 343 -11.10 5.66 -9.23
CA HIS A 343 -11.66 6.91 -8.69
C HIS A 343 -12.43 6.71 -7.38
N ALA A 344 -12.84 5.49 -7.08
CA ALA A 344 -13.57 5.14 -5.86
C ALA A 344 -12.76 4.21 -4.95
N LYS A 345 -12.93 4.36 -3.63
CA LYS A 345 -12.29 3.49 -2.64
C LYS A 345 -13.21 2.38 -2.11
N ASP A 346 -14.52 2.59 -2.17
CA ASP A 346 -15.52 1.63 -1.69
C ASP A 346 -16.78 1.61 -2.58
N ASN A 347 -17.53 0.51 -2.50
CA ASN A 347 -18.76 0.30 -3.28
C ASN A 347 -19.91 1.23 -2.88
N ARG A 348 -19.94 1.70 -1.63
CA ARG A 348 -21.03 2.54 -1.11
C ARG A 348 -21.09 3.86 -1.86
N VAL A 349 -19.93 4.51 -1.99
CA VAL A 349 -19.81 5.78 -2.70
C VAL A 349 -20.19 5.62 -4.18
N MET A 350 -19.81 4.51 -4.82
CA MET A 350 -20.21 4.23 -6.20
C MET A 350 -21.72 4.05 -6.36
N LEU A 351 -22.36 3.30 -5.46
CA LEU A 351 -23.81 3.15 -5.47
C LEU A 351 -24.54 4.49 -5.31
N GLU A 352 -24.10 5.31 -4.34
CA GLU A 352 -24.67 6.65 -4.12
C GLU A 352 -24.49 7.56 -5.35
N ASN A 353 -23.32 7.52 -5.99
CA ASN A 353 -23.05 8.31 -7.19
C ASN A 353 -23.90 7.85 -8.38
N TRP A 354 -24.06 6.53 -8.59
CA TRP A 354 -24.96 6.01 -9.63
C TRP A 354 -26.42 6.39 -9.39
N GLU A 355 -26.93 6.31 -8.16
CA GLU A 355 -28.29 6.76 -7.82
C GLU A 355 -28.47 8.26 -8.13
N LYS A 356 -27.47 9.09 -7.85
CA LYS A 356 -27.48 10.53 -8.21
C LYS A 356 -27.44 10.74 -9.73
N ILE A 357 -26.63 9.97 -10.46
CA ILE A 357 -26.54 10.03 -11.92
C ILE A 357 -27.91 9.69 -12.54
N PHE A 358 -28.58 8.64 -12.08
CA PHE A 358 -29.90 8.27 -12.60
C PHE A 358 -30.95 9.34 -12.30
N LYS A 359 -30.95 9.92 -11.10
CA LYS A 359 -31.82 11.06 -10.77
C LYS A 359 -31.56 12.26 -11.67
N ALA A 360 -30.29 12.58 -11.96
CA ALA A 360 -29.92 13.68 -12.84
C ALA A 360 -30.40 13.48 -14.29
N ASN A 361 -30.51 12.22 -14.74
CA ASN A 361 -31.07 11.87 -16.05
C ASN A 361 -32.59 11.64 -16.03
N GLY A 362 -33.26 11.80 -14.88
CA GLY A 362 -34.70 11.56 -14.75
C GLY A 362 -35.11 10.10 -14.85
N TRP A 363 -34.19 9.15 -14.65
CA TRP A 363 -34.48 7.72 -14.71
C TRP A 363 -34.94 7.16 -13.36
N GLU A 364 -36.00 6.34 -13.36
CA GLU A 364 -36.55 5.70 -12.16
C GLU A 364 -35.55 4.78 -11.44
N TRP A 365 -34.48 4.36 -12.11
CA TRP A 365 -33.40 3.55 -11.52
C TRP A 365 -32.72 4.23 -10.32
N GLY A 366 -32.75 5.57 -10.25
CA GLY A 366 -32.30 6.34 -9.09
C GLY A 366 -33.37 6.55 -8.02
N ALA A 367 -34.63 6.23 -8.32
CA ALA A 367 -35.75 6.26 -7.38
C ALA A 367 -35.91 4.89 -6.70
N HIS A 368 -36.48 4.89 -5.49
CA HIS A 368 -36.82 3.67 -4.72
C HIS A 368 -35.68 2.67 -4.49
N SER A 369 -34.42 3.08 -4.66
CA SER A 369 -33.24 2.22 -4.49
C SER A 369 -33.23 0.97 -5.40
N SER A 370 -33.88 1.03 -6.57
CA SER A 370 -33.95 -0.10 -7.52
C SER A 370 -32.57 -0.57 -7.99
N TYR A 371 -31.68 0.37 -8.36
CA TYR A 371 -30.31 0.01 -8.73
C TYR A 371 -29.54 -0.64 -7.58
N ARG A 372 -29.65 -0.08 -6.38
CA ARG A 372 -29.05 -0.63 -5.17
C ARG A 372 -29.56 -2.05 -4.88
N ALA A 373 -30.87 -2.27 -4.97
CA ALA A 373 -31.48 -3.58 -4.78
C ALA A 373 -30.95 -4.62 -5.79
N MET A 374 -30.75 -4.23 -7.06
CA MET A 374 -30.11 -5.10 -8.05
C MET A 374 -28.70 -5.49 -7.66
N ILE A 375 -27.87 -4.53 -7.22
CA ILE A 375 -26.48 -4.80 -6.82
C ILE A 375 -26.42 -5.66 -5.55
N GLU A 376 -27.25 -5.36 -4.55
CA GLU A 376 -27.33 -6.15 -3.32
C GLU A 376 -27.77 -7.60 -3.61
N ASP A 377 -28.78 -7.81 -4.46
CA ASP A 377 -29.22 -9.15 -4.88
C ASP A 377 -28.12 -9.89 -5.67
N ALA A 378 -27.41 -9.18 -6.55
CA ALA A 378 -26.30 -9.74 -7.34
C ALA A 378 -25.11 -10.18 -6.46
N LEU A 379 -24.82 -9.44 -5.38
CA LEU A 379 -23.69 -9.70 -4.50
C LEU A 379 -24.00 -10.60 -3.30
N PHE A 380 -25.27 -10.73 -2.91
CA PHE A 380 -25.68 -11.52 -1.75
C PHE A 380 -25.13 -12.96 -1.79
N VAL A 381 -25.28 -13.62 -2.94
CA VAL A 381 -24.82 -15.01 -3.13
C VAL A 381 -23.30 -15.09 -3.19
N PHE A 382 -22.65 -14.11 -3.83
CA PHE A 382 -21.19 -14.04 -3.91
C PHE A 382 -20.57 -13.89 -2.51
N HIS A 383 -21.13 -13.02 -1.68
CA HIS A 383 -20.65 -12.78 -0.33
C HIS A 383 -20.77 -14.03 0.56
N PHE A 384 -21.91 -14.73 0.51
CA PHE A 384 -22.13 -15.90 1.35
C PHE A 384 -21.24 -17.09 0.98
N ILE A 385 -20.96 -17.27 -0.30
CA ILE A 385 -20.18 -18.42 -0.79
C ILE A 385 -18.67 -18.15 -0.77
N TYR A 386 -18.23 -16.92 -1.06
CA TYR A 386 -16.82 -16.63 -1.34
C TYR A 386 -16.17 -15.56 -0.45
N VAL A 387 -16.93 -14.87 0.39
CA VAL A 387 -16.41 -13.81 1.28
C VAL A 387 -16.56 -14.22 2.75
N LEU A 388 -17.73 -14.70 3.17
CA LEU A 388 -17.94 -15.17 4.54
C LEU A 388 -17.03 -16.35 4.92
N PRO A 389 -16.78 -17.38 4.08
CA PRO A 389 -15.88 -18.46 4.48
C PRO A 389 -14.40 -18.03 4.60
N SER A 390 -13.97 -17.05 3.82
CA SER A 390 -12.62 -16.45 3.82
C SER A 390 -12.41 -15.53 5.02
N ILE A 391 -13.42 -14.71 5.35
CA ILE A 391 -13.41 -13.79 6.50
C ILE A 391 -13.72 -14.52 7.83
N ALA A 392 -14.61 -15.53 7.84
CA ALA A 392 -14.93 -16.30 9.05
C ALA A 392 -13.77 -17.18 9.52
N ALA A 393 -12.80 -17.48 8.64
CA ALA A 393 -11.54 -18.10 9.05
C ALA A 393 -10.64 -17.16 9.86
N SER A 394 -10.90 -15.85 9.86
CA SER A 394 -10.09 -14.81 10.51
C SER A 394 -10.82 -13.99 11.58
N PHE A 395 -12.14 -14.14 11.75
CA PHE A 395 -12.90 -13.48 12.83
C PHE A 395 -13.91 -14.42 13.47
N THR A 396 -13.67 -14.79 14.74
CA THR A 396 -14.75 -15.27 15.61
C THR A 396 -15.32 -14.07 16.36
N ASN A 397 -16.64 -13.90 16.24
CA ASN A 397 -17.50 -12.91 16.90
C ASN A 397 -17.65 -11.55 16.20
N THR A 398 -18.65 -11.47 15.32
CA THR A 398 -19.67 -10.41 15.40
C THR A 398 -21.02 -10.96 14.95
N THR A 399 -21.86 -11.29 15.91
CA THR A 399 -23.30 -11.50 15.74
C THR A 399 -23.98 -10.13 15.71
N GLY A 400 -24.26 -9.61 14.51
CA GLY A 400 -24.96 -8.34 14.33
C GLY A 400 -25.90 -8.39 13.14
N SER A 401 -27.19 -8.19 13.39
CA SER A 401 -28.28 -8.17 12.42
C SER A 401 -28.22 -6.95 11.49
N GLY A 402 -28.17 -7.16 10.17
CA GLY A 402 -28.48 -6.11 9.19
C GLY A 402 -27.75 -6.24 7.87
N LYS A 403 -28.50 -6.21 6.76
CA LYS A 403 -28.04 -6.29 5.36
C LYS A 403 -27.24 -5.05 4.92
N GLU A 404 -26.12 -4.71 5.55
CA GLU A 404 -25.28 -3.59 5.09
C GLU A 404 -24.00 -4.11 4.44
N TYR A 405 -24.12 -4.48 3.15
CA TYR A 405 -23.03 -4.96 2.29
C TYR A 405 -22.16 -3.80 1.72
N THR A 406 -22.05 -2.71 2.48
CA THR A 406 -21.40 -1.45 2.11
C THR A 406 -20.34 -1.05 3.15
N THR A 407 -19.63 -2.02 3.71
CA THR A 407 -18.51 -1.77 4.63
C THR A 407 -17.25 -1.39 3.85
N ALA A 408 -16.36 -0.62 4.48
CA ALA A 408 -15.13 -0.07 3.90
C ALA A 408 -14.07 -1.13 3.49
N GLU A 409 -14.40 -2.42 3.54
CA GLU A 409 -13.47 -3.56 3.43
C GLU A 409 -13.70 -4.42 2.17
N THR A 410 -14.68 -4.09 1.32
CA THR A 410 -14.92 -4.81 0.05
C THR A 410 -14.36 -4.06 -1.17
N PRO A 411 -13.64 -4.72 -2.08
CA PRO A 411 -13.11 -4.10 -3.30
C PRO A 411 -14.22 -3.52 -4.17
N VAL A 412 -13.96 -2.38 -4.83
CA VAL A 412 -14.89 -1.75 -5.77
C VAL A 412 -15.22 -2.71 -6.91
N ILE A 413 -16.48 -3.16 -7.01
CA ILE A 413 -16.94 -4.11 -8.04
C ILE A 413 -17.27 -3.42 -9.36
N HIS A 414 -17.55 -2.11 -9.32
CA HIS A 414 -17.83 -1.31 -10.50
C HIS A 414 -16.55 -1.15 -11.30
N THR A 415 -16.50 -1.80 -12.45
CA THR A 415 -15.33 -1.75 -13.31
C THR A 415 -15.36 -0.45 -14.11
N CYS A 416 -16.41 -0.24 -14.89
CA CYS A 416 -16.48 0.89 -15.82
C CYS A 416 -17.86 1.55 -15.81
N ALA A 417 -17.88 2.83 -16.15
CA ALA A 417 -19.07 3.51 -16.67
C ALA A 417 -18.80 3.87 -18.12
N SER A 418 -19.81 3.77 -18.98
CA SER A 418 -19.72 4.37 -20.31
C SER A 418 -20.85 5.34 -20.57
N TYR A 419 -20.58 6.32 -21.43
CA TYR A 419 -21.51 7.37 -21.82
C TYR A 419 -21.44 7.61 -23.33
N GLN A 420 -22.61 7.70 -23.96
CA GLN A 420 -22.80 8.13 -25.34
C GLN A 420 -24.05 9.01 -25.40
N PHE A 421 -24.06 9.97 -26.31
CA PHE A 421 -25.23 10.75 -26.65
C PHE A 421 -25.44 10.75 -28.17
N THR A 422 -26.62 10.38 -28.63
CA THR A 422 -27.01 10.51 -30.04
C THR A 422 -28.47 10.95 -30.13
N GLU A 423 -28.89 11.50 -31.27
CA GLU A 423 -30.29 11.89 -31.48
C GLU A 423 -31.26 10.74 -31.29
N GLN A 424 -30.87 9.52 -31.70
CA GLN A 424 -31.75 8.35 -31.64
C GLN A 424 -31.87 7.79 -30.22
N LYS A 425 -30.88 8.03 -29.35
CA LYS A 425 -30.79 7.40 -28.02
C LYS A 425 -31.03 8.37 -26.87
N GLY A 426 -30.85 9.67 -27.10
CA GLY A 426 -30.61 10.60 -26.01
C GLY A 426 -29.35 10.21 -25.23
N VAL A 427 -29.38 10.31 -23.92
CA VAL A 427 -28.34 9.76 -23.03
C VAL A 427 -28.37 8.24 -23.11
N TYR A 428 -27.21 7.63 -23.32
CA TYR A 428 -26.99 6.19 -23.28
C TYR A 428 -25.84 5.90 -22.33
N MET A 429 -26.12 5.20 -21.23
CA MET A 429 -25.11 4.81 -20.25
C MET A 429 -25.09 3.31 -20.04
N THR A 430 -23.89 2.78 -19.80
CA THR A 430 -23.71 1.40 -19.37
C THR A 430 -22.95 1.39 -18.06
N SER A 431 -23.48 0.70 -17.05
CA SER A 431 -22.76 0.39 -15.82
C SER A 431 -22.17 -1.01 -15.95
N TYR A 432 -20.86 -1.16 -15.74
CA TYR A 432 -20.13 -2.43 -15.82
C TYR A 432 -19.64 -2.86 -14.44
N MET A 433 -19.79 -4.15 -14.12
CA MET A 433 -19.47 -4.71 -12.81
C MET A 433 -18.88 -6.12 -12.94
N SER A 434 -17.95 -6.43 -12.04
CA SER A 434 -17.41 -7.77 -11.87
C SER A 434 -17.02 -8.00 -10.41
N PRO A 435 -17.56 -9.03 -9.73
CA PRO A 435 -17.13 -9.41 -8.40
C PRO A 435 -15.64 -9.81 -8.42
N PRO A 436 -14.88 -9.59 -7.35
CA PRO A 436 -13.51 -10.09 -7.30
C PRO A 436 -13.47 -11.62 -7.38
N VAL A 437 -12.43 -12.22 -7.95
CA VAL A 437 -12.22 -13.68 -7.82
C VAL A 437 -11.61 -14.00 -6.45
N PRO A 438 -11.80 -15.20 -5.87
CA PRO A 438 -11.29 -15.54 -4.53
C PRO A 438 -9.79 -15.30 -4.33
N GLU A 439 -8.94 -15.52 -5.33
CA GLU A 439 -7.49 -15.27 -5.23
C GLU A 439 -7.18 -13.79 -5.08
N PHE A 440 -7.98 -12.92 -5.70
CA PHE A 440 -7.84 -11.49 -5.52
C PHE A 440 -8.19 -11.11 -4.08
N LEU A 441 -9.24 -11.71 -3.51
CA LEU A 441 -9.56 -11.56 -2.08
C LEU A 441 -8.45 -12.10 -1.18
N THR A 442 -7.82 -13.24 -1.49
CA THR A 442 -6.68 -13.75 -0.73
C THR A 442 -5.42 -12.87 -0.88
N SER A 443 -5.20 -12.29 -2.07
CA SER A 443 -4.11 -11.34 -2.29
C SER A 443 -4.37 -10.01 -1.57
N ILE A 444 -5.64 -9.62 -1.45
CA ILE A 444 -6.06 -8.53 -0.59
C ILE A 444 -5.91 -8.93 0.85
N GLU A 445 -6.27 -10.12 1.31
CA GLU A 445 -6.01 -10.58 2.69
C GLU A 445 -4.51 -10.52 3.02
N GLN A 446 -3.64 -10.89 2.09
CA GLN A 446 -2.18 -10.73 2.20
C GLN A 446 -1.73 -9.26 2.14
N SER A 447 -2.50 -8.39 1.46
CA SER A 447 -2.29 -6.94 1.35
C SER A 447 -3.04 -6.12 2.43
N THR A 448 -3.98 -6.69 3.18
CA THR A 448 -4.67 -6.12 4.34
C THR A 448 -4.05 -6.65 5.62
N MET A 449 -3.21 -7.68 5.52
CA MET A 449 -1.99 -7.79 6.31
C MET A 449 -0.94 -6.71 5.99
N ALA A 450 -1.19 -5.77 5.06
CA ALA A 450 -0.38 -4.56 5.00
C ALA A 450 -0.72 -3.69 6.20
N CYS A 451 0.14 -3.82 7.19
CA CYS A 451 0.41 -2.75 8.13
C CYS A 451 0.55 -1.39 7.41
N GLU A 452 0.03 -0.35 8.06
CA GLU A 452 0.07 1.02 7.58
C GLU A 452 1.50 1.50 7.29
N TYR A 453 2.49 0.96 8.00
CA TYR A 453 3.91 1.25 7.86
C TYR A 453 4.73 -0.03 7.69
N ASP A 454 5.85 0.03 6.99
CA ASP A 454 6.84 -1.05 7.01
C ASP A 454 7.53 -1.12 8.38
N ILE A 455 7.89 0.03 8.95
CA ILE A 455 8.69 0.12 10.17
C ILE A 455 8.13 1.18 11.11
N ILE A 456 7.94 0.82 12.38
CA ILE A 456 7.62 1.73 13.47
C ILE A 456 8.91 2.03 14.24
N VAL A 457 9.28 3.30 14.38
CA VAL A 457 10.42 3.75 15.19
C VAL A 457 9.90 4.50 16.42
N ILE A 458 10.23 4.01 17.62
CA ILE A 458 9.78 4.61 18.88
C ILE A 458 10.95 5.31 19.57
N GLY A 459 10.99 6.64 19.49
CA GLY A 459 11.98 7.50 20.14
C GLY A 459 12.60 8.53 19.18
N GLY A 460 12.24 9.81 19.33
CA GLY A 460 12.75 10.94 18.53
C GLY A 460 14.13 11.48 18.91
N GLY A 461 14.96 10.67 19.59
CA GLY A 461 16.34 11.02 19.95
C GLY A 461 17.34 10.72 18.81
N PRO A 462 18.65 10.94 19.02
CA PRO A 462 19.67 10.74 17.98
C PRO A 462 19.67 9.34 17.34
N SER A 463 19.41 8.28 18.10
CA SER A 463 19.35 6.92 17.56
C SER A 463 18.13 6.69 16.66
N GLY A 464 16.93 7.11 17.07
CA GLY A 464 15.73 6.96 16.26
C GLY A 464 15.75 7.83 15.00
N LEU A 465 16.24 9.07 15.11
CA LEU A 465 16.44 9.95 13.95
C LEU A 465 17.42 9.33 12.93
N SER A 466 18.55 8.77 13.40
CA SER A 466 19.51 8.09 12.52
C SER A 466 18.93 6.83 11.87
N ALA A 467 18.11 6.07 12.63
CA ALA A 467 17.42 4.90 12.10
C ALA A 467 16.48 5.30 10.95
N VAL A 468 15.64 6.32 11.14
CA VAL A 468 14.75 6.84 10.08
C VAL A 468 15.56 7.34 8.88
N SER A 469 16.61 8.13 9.09
CA SER A 469 17.50 8.59 8.01
C SER A 469 18.10 7.44 7.19
N THR A 470 18.32 6.29 7.81
CA THR A 470 18.83 5.10 7.13
C THR A 470 17.72 4.38 6.37
N ILE A 471 16.54 4.20 7.00
CA ILE A 471 15.39 3.49 6.43
C ILE A 471 14.87 4.17 5.16
N VAL A 472 14.75 5.50 5.16
CA VAL A 472 14.18 6.26 4.02
C VAL A 472 14.99 6.11 2.74
N ARG A 473 16.28 5.76 2.85
CA ARG A 473 17.17 5.49 1.69
C ARG A 473 16.83 4.18 0.97
N GLN A 474 15.87 3.42 1.47
CA GLN A 474 15.34 2.19 0.88
C GLN A 474 13.84 2.30 0.58
N SER A 475 13.27 3.51 0.60
CA SER A 475 11.86 3.79 0.26
C SER A 475 10.81 3.04 1.11
N HIS A 476 11.17 2.64 2.34
CA HIS A 476 10.23 2.02 3.27
C HIS A 476 9.34 3.07 3.95
N LYS A 477 8.04 2.75 4.04
CA LYS A 477 7.06 3.62 4.72
C LYS A 477 7.26 3.53 6.23
N THR A 478 7.55 4.64 6.89
CA THR A 478 8.02 4.65 8.29
C THR A 478 7.26 5.67 9.12
N VAL A 479 6.91 5.29 10.35
CA VAL A 479 6.42 6.23 11.37
C VAL A 479 7.44 6.38 12.49
N LEU A 480 7.76 7.62 12.84
CA LEU A 480 8.60 7.99 13.98
C LEU A 480 7.74 8.58 15.09
N PHE A 481 7.76 7.95 16.27
CA PHE A 481 7.14 8.49 17.47
C PHE A 481 8.16 9.29 18.30
N ASP A 482 7.87 10.55 18.53
CA ASP A 482 8.64 11.45 19.37
C ASP A 482 7.82 11.90 20.59
N SER A 483 8.19 11.41 21.78
CA SER A 483 7.52 11.77 23.03
C SER A 483 7.86 13.19 23.52
N GLY A 484 8.83 13.87 22.91
CA GLY A 484 9.35 15.15 23.39
C GLY A 484 10.17 15.07 24.68
N LYS A 485 10.35 13.87 25.26
CA LYS A 485 11.12 13.66 26.49
C LYS A 485 12.50 13.09 26.13
N TYR A 486 13.54 13.89 26.30
CA TYR A 486 14.92 13.52 25.95
C TYR A 486 15.80 13.45 27.19
N ARG A 487 16.73 12.48 27.24
CA ARG A 487 17.71 12.37 28.33
C ARG A 487 18.58 13.62 28.46
N ASN A 488 19.00 14.17 27.31
CA ASN A 488 19.82 15.38 27.25
C ASN A 488 19.00 16.68 27.19
N ALA A 489 17.74 16.68 27.63
CA ALA A 489 16.87 17.86 27.57
C ALA A 489 17.41 19.06 28.37
N LEU A 490 18.20 18.81 29.43
CA LEU A 490 18.81 19.87 30.25
C LEU A 490 20.14 20.40 29.68
N SER A 491 20.72 19.73 28.68
CA SER A 491 21.99 20.12 28.08
C SER A 491 21.80 21.25 27.07
N LYS A 492 22.60 22.32 27.18
CA LYS A 492 22.58 23.46 26.26
C LYS A 492 23.46 23.28 25.02
N HIS A 493 24.43 22.38 25.11
CA HIS A 493 25.39 22.11 24.06
C HIS A 493 25.54 20.61 23.85
N MET A 494 25.72 20.25 22.59
CA MET A 494 26.06 18.91 22.14
C MET A 494 27.50 18.93 21.66
N HIS A 495 28.33 18.05 22.20
CA HIS A 495 29.75 17.95 21.84
C HIS A 495 30.07 16.59 21.26
N THR A 496 31.26 16.47 20.67
CA THR A 496 31.78 15.21 20.08
C THR A 496 30.99 14.72 18.86
N VAL A 497 30.15 15.58 18.27
CA VAL A 497 29.42 15.32 17.03
C VAL A 497 30.05 16.17 15.93
N PRO A 498 30.77 15.58 14.96
CA PRO A 498 31.42 16.35 13.89
C PRO A 498 30.43 17.28 13.19
N THR A 499 30.84 18.52 12.93
CA THR A 499 30.04 19.61 12.36
C THR A 499 28.89 20.15 13.23
N TRP A 500 28.59 19.51 14.37
CA TRP A 500 27.51 19.89 15.29
C TRP A 500 28.00 20.20 16.72
N ASP A 501 29.31 20.40 16.86
CA ASP A 501 29.93 20.69 18.15
C ASP A 501 29.48 22.05 18.71
N HIS A 502 29.27 22.09 20.03
CA HIS A 502 28.83 23.26 20.79
C HIS A 502 27.43 23.80 20.41
N GLN A 503 26.59 23.01 19.74
CA GLN A 503 25.24 23.40 19.33
C GLN A 503 24.14 22.83 20.23
N ASP A 504 23.00 23.51 20.31
CA ASP A 504 21.83 23.03 21.07
C ASP A 504 21.30 21.68 20.52
N PRO A 505 21.14 20.65 21.37
CA PRO A 505 20.56 19.36 20.96
C PRO A 505 19.18 19.45 20.28
N ALA A 506 18.37 20.44 20.62
CA ALA A 506 17.07 20.68 19.98
C ALA A 506 17.23 21.07 18.51
N ARG A 507 18.29 21.83 18.16
CA ARG A 507 18.60 22.18 16.76
C ARG A 507 19.00 20.95 15.96
N PHE A 508 19.74 20.01 16.56
CA PHE A 508 20.06 18.73 15.92
C PHE A 508 18.77 17.96 15.56
N ARG A 509 17.86 17.78 16.53
CA ARG A 509 16.60 17.07 16.30
C ARG A 509 15.72 17.73 15.23
N ALA A 510 15.64 19.06 15.25
CA ALA A 510 14.89 19.82 14.24
C ALA A 510 15.49 19.67 12.84
N ALA A 511 16.82 19.81 12.71
CA ALA A 511 17.51 19.65 11.44
C ALA A 511 17.37 18.23 10.87
N SER A 512 17.54 17.20 11.70
CA SER A 512 17.37 15.80 11.27
C SER A 512 15.96 15.49 10.77
N ARG A 513 14.92 16.09 11.37
CA ARG A 513 13.54 15.93 10.89
C ARG A 513 13.31 16.65 9.57
N ALA A 514 13.85 17.85 9.40
CA ALA A 514 13.74 18.59 8.14
C ALA A 514 14.39 17.83 6.97
N ASP A 515 15.41 17.01 7.22
CA ASP A 515 15.97 16.14 6.19
C ASP A 515 14.96 15.10 5.66
N PHE A 516 13.95 14.73 6.46
CA PHE A 516 12.90 13.80 6.05
C PHE A 516 11.99 14.38 4.97
N ASP A 517 11.85 15.71 4.87
CA ASP A 517 11.02 16.37 3.85
C ASP A 517 11.46 16.07 2.41
N ARG A 518 12.71 15.59 2.25
CA ARG A 518 13.25 15.12 0.97
C ARG A 518 12.67 13.76 0.55
N TYR A 519 12.03 13.03 1.46
CA TYR A 519 11.58 11.66 1.30
C TYR A 519 10.08 11.55 1.62
N GLY A 520 9.25 11.15 0.66
CA GLY A 520 7.78 11.10 0.81
C GLY A 520 7.24 9.94 1.65
N SER A 521 8.09 9.22 2.41
CA SER A 521 7.74 7.96 3.08
C SER A 521 7.80 8.01 4.62
N VAL A 522 7.93 9.19 5.23
CA VAL A 522 8.02 9.35 6.69
C VAL A 522 6.80 10.08 7.25
N THR A 523 6.23 9.54 8.32
CA THR A 523 5.31 10.25 9.21
C THR A 523 5.97 10.47 10.56
N VAL A 524 5.89 11.68 11.12
CA VAL A 524 6.36 11.97 12.48
C VAL A 524 5.15 12.25 13.37
N GLU A 525 5.02 11.49 14.44
CA GLU A 525 3.95 11.60 15.42
C GLU A 525 4.52 12.09 16.75
N TYR A 526 4.09 13.26 17.20
CA TYR A 526 4.55 13.88 18.45
C TYR A 526 3.71 13.39 19.64
N VAL A 527 3.83 12.11 19.95
CA VAL A 527 3.07 11.44 21.00
C VAL A 527 3.91 10.33 21.64
N GLU A 528 3.69 10.10 22.93
CA GLU A 528 4.30 8.98 23.66
C GLU A 528 3.50 7.70 23.40
N VAL A 529 4.19 6.64 22.94
CA VAL A 529 3.56 5.32 22.75
C VAL A 529 3.31 4.68 24.10
N GLU A 530 2.06 4.27 24.34
CA GLU A 530 1.59 3.69 25.60
C GLU A 530 1.70 2.17 25.58
N ASN A 531 1.29 1.56 24.45
CA ASN A 531 1.27 0.12 24.29
C ASN A 531 1.89 -0.30 22.96
N VAL A 532 2.57 -1.45 22.98
CA VAL A 532 3.06 -2.12 21.78
C VAL A 532 2.92 -3.63 21.96
N LYS A 533 2.39 -4.30 20.93
CA LYS A 533 2.26 -5.77 20.92
C LYS A 533 2.56 -6.33 19.54
N LYS A 534 2.94 -7.60 19.51
CA LYS A 534 3.05 -8.38 18.29
C LYS A 534 1.80 -9.24 18.15
N ARG A 535 1.16 -9.18 16.99
CA ARG A 535 0.00 -10.00 16.61
C ARG A 535 0.44 -11.40 16.16
N ASP A 536 -0.53 -12.31 16.05
CA ASP A 536 -0.29 -13.70 15.62
C ASP A 536 0.18 -13.80 14.17
N ASP A 537 -0.20 -12.84 13.32
CA ASP A 537 0.27 -12.70 11.92
C ASP A 537 1.69 -12.11 11.80
N GLY A 538 2.31 -11.72 12.92
CA GLY A 538 3.65 -11.15 12.97
C GLY A 538 3.73 -9.63 12.80
N ILE A 539 2.61 -8.94 12.57
CA ILE A 539 2.52 -7.47 12.53
C ILE A 539 2.61 -6.91 13.95
N PHE A 540 3.22 -5.75 14.10
CA PHE A 540 3.27 -4.99 15.34
C PHE A 540 2.20 -3.91 15.37
N GLU A 541 1.52 -3.77 16.50
CA GLU A 541 0.58 -2.69 16.80
C GLU A 541 1.20 -1.79 17.87
N ALA A 542 1.27 -0.48 17.60
CA ALA A 542 1.63 0.54 18.58
C ALA A 542 0.42 1.44 18.82
N THR A 543 0.05 1.67 20.08
CA THR A 543 -1.09 2.53 20.46
C THR A 543 -0.60 3.72 21.26
N ALA A 544 -1.10 4.91 20.90
CA ALA A 544 -0.77 6.17 21.53
C ALA A 544 -1.96 7.15 21.40
N GLY A 545 -2.40 7.78 22.50
CA GLY A 545 -3.46 8.79 22.45
C GLY A 545 -4.79 8.29 21.84
N GLY A 546 -5.11 7.01 22.02
CA GLY A 546 -6.33 6.38 21.48
C GLY A 546 -6.30 5.99 20.00
N LYS A 547 -5.20 6.26 19.28
CA LYS A 547 -4.96 5.79 17.91
C LYS A 547 -4.01 4.58 17.92
N THR A 548 -4.15 3.70 16.93
CA THR A 548 -3.29 2.52 16.73
C THR A 548 -2.65 2.59 15.36
N TRP A 549 -1.35 2.33 15.31
CA TRP A 549 -0.54 2.23 14.10
C TRP A 549 -0.04 0.80 13.95
N THR A 550 0.09 0.33 12.71
CA THR A 550 0.56 -1.03 12.41
C THR A 550 1.88 -0.99 11.63
N GLY A 551 2.79 -1.93 11.93
CA GLY A 551 4.13 -2.00 11.34
C GLY A 551 4.64 -3.44 11.14
N LYS A 552 5.43 -3.73 10.10
CA LYS A 552 6.09 -5.06 9.95
C LYS A 552 7.21 -5.28 10.95
N LYS A 553 7.90 -4.20 11.33
CA LYS A 553 9.04 -4.19 12.28
C LYS A 553 8.93 -3.02 13.25
N VAL A 554 9.57 -3.15 14.41
CA VAL A 554 9.66 -2.09 15.42
C VAL A 554 11.12 -1.83 15.78
N ILE A 555 11.51 -0.56 15.87
CA ILE A 555 12.80 -0.13 16.42
C ILE A 555 12.54 0.62 17.73
N LEU A 556 13.04 0.08 18.83
CA LEU A 556 13.02 0.71 20.15
C LEU A 556 14.25 1.61 20.31
N ALA A 557 14.02 2.93 20.28
CA ALA A 557 15.01 3.98 20.47
C ALA A 557 14.64 4.90 21.64
N THR A 558 14.02 4.33 22.67
CA THR A 558 13.36 5.06 23.78
C THR A 558 14.35 5.68 24.77
N GLY A 559 15.62 5.29 24.72
CA GLY A 559 16.66 5.75 25.64
C GLY A 559 16.41 5.28 27.08
N ILE A 560 16.99 6.01 28.03
CA ILE A 560 16.97 5.67 29.46
C ILE A 560 16.55 6.87 30.31
N GLU A 561 16.40 6.61 31.60
CA GLU A 561 16.28 7.59 32.67
C GLU A 561 17.41 7.40 33.67
N ASP A 562 18.05 8.50 34.07
CA ASP A 562 19.05 8.49 35.13
C ASP A 562 18.37 8.32 36.49
N VAL A 563 18.94 7.44 37.33
CA VAL A 563 18.51 7.16 38.70
C VAL A 563 19.55 7.77 39.64
N PHE A 564 19.20 8.92 40.20
CA PHE A 564 20.11 9.69 41.05
C PHE A 564 20.33 9.03 42.42
N PRO A 565 21.54 9.18 43.01
CA PRO A 565 21.77 8.84 44.40
C PRO A 565 20.82 9.61 45.32
N ASP A 566 20.50 9.01 46.47
CA ASP A 566 19.70 9.65 47.52
C ASP A 566 20.55 10.65 48.32
N ILE A 567 20.98 11.72 47.63
CA ILE A 567 21.73 12.83 48.21
C ILE A 567 20.96 14.12 47.88
N PRO A 568 20.42 14.83 48.89
CA PRO A 568 19.70 16.08 48.66
C PRO A 568 20.52 17.08 47.85
N GLY A 569 19.89 17.73 46.86
CA GLY A 569 20.57 18.70 45.99
C GLY A 569 21.24 18.08 44.74
N TYR A 570 21.29 16.74 44.61
CA TYR A 570 21.90 16.11 43.44
C TYR A 570 21.17 16.48 42.15
N ALA A 571 19.83 16.38 42.14
CA ALA A 571 19.02 16.60 40.94
C ALA A 571 19.13 18.05 40.45
N GLU A 572 19.21 19.01 41.36
CA GLU A 572 19.34 20.44 41.10
C GLU A 572 20.71 20.79 40.51
N CYS A 573 21.75 20.05 40.88
CA CYS A 573 23.11 20.22 40.36
C CYS A 573 23.38 19.39 39.09
N TRP A 574 22.47 18.50 38.69
CA TRP A 574 22.64 17.65 37.51
C TRP A 574 22.76 18.47 36.23
N VAL A 575 23.72 18.13 35.37
CA VAL A 575 24.07 18.83 34.11
C VAL A 575 24.65 20.24 34.28
N SER A 576 24.30 20.96 35.34
CA SER A 576 24.77 22.32 35.63
C SER A 576 26.07 22.35 36.45
N ALA A 577 26.35 21.32 37.24
CA ALA A 577 27.56 21.17 38.05
C ALA A 577 28.02 19.71 38.22
N ILE A 578 27.11 18.74 38.00
CA ILE A 578 27.42 17.31 38.02
C ILE A 578 27.45 16.79 36.59
N PHE A 579 28.60 16.26 36.17
CA PHE A 579 28.84 15.77 34.81
C PHE A 579 29.04 14.26 34.78
N HIS A 580 28.28 13.57 33.93
CA HIS A 580 28.37 12.12 33.78
C HIS A 580 29.47 11.66 32.83
N CYS A 581 29.91 12.54 31.94
CA CYS A 581 30.91 12.27 30.92
C CYS A 581 31.72 13.53 30.66
N LEU A 582 33.02 13.49 30.99
CA LEU A 582 33.92 14.64 30.84
C LEU A 582 34.32 14.91 29.38
N PHE A 583 34.00 14.00 28.45
CA PHE A 583 34.08 14.28 27.02
C PHE A 583 32.86 15.04 26.50
N CYS A 584 31.71 14.93 27.17
CA CYS A 584 30.49 15.63 26.78
C CYS A 584 30.37 17.00 27.45
N HIS A 585 30.81 17.12 28.70
CA HIS A 585 30.82 18.37 29.44
C HIS A 585 31.97 18.32 30.44
N GLY A 586 32.98 19.18 30.22
CA GLY A 586 34.17 19.20 31.07
C GLY A 586 35.26 20.12 30.54
N TRP A 587 35.46 20.17 29.22
CA TRP A 587 36.43 21.09 28.62
C TRP A 587 36.12 22.56 28.95
N GLU A 588 34.85 22.91 29.05
CA GLU A 588 34.33 24.22 29.43
C GLU A 588 34.87 24.69 30.79
N GLU A 589 35.13 23.75 31.70
CA GLU A 589 35.63 24.02 33.06
C GLU A 589 37.16 23.99 33.15
N THR A 590 37.86 24.02 32.00
CA THR A 590 39.32 24.03 31.97
C THR A 590 39.87 25.23 32.72
N GLY A 591 40.77 24.97 33.66
CA GLY A 591 41.36 26.02 34.52
C GLY A 591 40.72 26.13 35.90
N ALA A 592 39.63 25.40 36.17
CA ALA A 592 39.11 25.26 37.53
C ALA A 592 40.20 24.74 38.48
N ALA A 593 40.26 25.31 39.69
CA ALA A 593 41.31 25.02 40.66
C ALA A 593 41.25 23.57 41.16
N SER A 594 40.05 23.01 41.30
CA SER A 594 39.80 21.63 41.70
C SER A 594 38.46 21.12 41.20
N SER A 595 38.29 19.80 41.19
CA SER A 595 37.04 19.10 40.88
C SER A 595 36.84 17.89 41.79
N GLY A 596 35.59 17.48 42.00
CA GLY A 596 35.26 16.27 42.73
C GLY A 596 34.93 15.08 41.82
N ILE A 597 35.20 13.85 42.27
CA ILE A 597 34.63 12.62 41.73
C ILE A 597 33.78 11.98 42.82
N LEU A 598 32.48 11.78 42.58
CA LEU A 598 31.61 11.10 43.55
C LEU A 598 31.70 9.58 43.34
N ALA A 599 32.57 8.90 44.07
CA ALA A 599 32.84 7.47 43.92
C ALA A 599 31.73 6.61 44.56
N VAL A 600 30.52 6.65 44.00
CA VAL A 600 29.36 5.85 44.42
C VAL A 600 28.75 5.10 43.23
N GLY A 601 27.94 4.06 43.50
CA GLY A 601 27.21 3.33 42.46
C GLY A 601 28.12 2.70 41.41
N ASP A 602 27.87 2.96 40.12
CA ASP A 602 28.65 2.41 39.01
C ASP A 602 30.11 2.87 39.01
N ILE A 603 30.44 3.95 39.74
CA ILE A 603 31.80 4.44 39.92
C ILE A 603 32.33 4.25 41.35
N GLY A 604 31.62 3.49 42.19
CA GLY A 604 31.98 3.17 43.57
C GLY A 604 33.00 2.03 43.71
N THR A 605 33.97 1.94 42.79
CA THR A 605 35.11 1.03 42.88
C THR A 605 36.38 1.75 42.43
N ALA A 606 37.55 1.32 42.91
CA ALA A 606 38.79 2.09 42.72
C ALA A 606 39.13 2.34 41.24
N GLY A 607 38.96 1.33 40.37
CA GLY A 607 39.26 1.42 38.95
C GLY A 607 38.48 2.54 38.23
N PRO A 608 37.14 2.48 38.17
CA PRO A 608 36.29 3.53 37.61
C PRO A 608 36.48 4.91 38.26
N ALA A 609 36.58 4.99 39.59
CA ALA A 609 36.78 6.27 40.29
C ALA A 609 38.10 6.94 39.87
N LEU A 610 39.20 6.18 39.85
CA LEU A 610 40.50 6.67 39.37
C LEU A 610 40.48 6.99 37.87
N HIS A 611 39.72 6.26 37.05
CA HIS A 611 39.56 6.57 35.63
C HIS A 611 38.95 7.95 35.43
N PHE A 612 37.84 8.26 36.10
CA PHE A 612 37.23 9.58 36.08
C PHE A 612 38.15 10.67 36.65
N ALA A 613 38.84 10.37 37.75
CA ALA A 613 39.80 11.32 38.35
C ALA A 613 40.94 11.69 37.38
N ARG A 614 41.48 10.70 36.65
CA ARG A 614 42.54 10.94 35.64
C ARG A 614 42.04 11.81 34.49
N GLN A 615 40.78 11.63 34.06
CA GLN A 615 40.16 12.51 33.08
C GLN A 615 40.00 13.93 33.61
N ALA A 616 39.50 14.09 34.84
CA ALA A 616 39.32 15.40 35.47
C ALA A 616 40.64 16.16 35.65
N LEU A 617 41.76 15.47 35.91
CA LEU A 617 43.10 16.09 35.94
C LEU A 617 43.57 16.68 34.61
N ARG A 618 42.90 16.38 33.49
CA ARG A 618 43.16 17.06 32.22
C ARG A 618 42.51 18.44 32.14
N ILE A 619 41.58 18.72 33.04
CA ILE A 619 40.72 19.92 33.08
C ILE A 619 41.09 20.79 34.31
N THR A 620 41.33 20.16 35.45
CA THR A 620 41.60 20.81 36.74
C THR A 620 42.99 20.49 37.30
N ARG A 621 43.45 21.27 38.28
CA ARG A 621 44.79 21.08 38.89
C ARG A 621 44.82 20.02 39.99
N ARG A 622 43.68 19.76 40.63
CA ARG A 622 43.54 18.82 41.75
C ARG A 622 42.19 18.13 41.69
N VAL A 623 42.16 16.87 42.07
CA VAL A 623 40.92 16.09 42.14
C VAL A 623 40.72 15.54 43.55
N THR A 624 39.49 15.61 44.05
CA THR A 624 39.09 14.95 45.30
C THR A 624 38.15 13.80 44.96
N LEU A 625 38.47 12.58 45.40
CA LEU A 625 37.62 11.40 45.32
C LEU A 625 36.76 11.32 46.59
N TYR A 626 35.46 11.51 46.46
CA TYR A 626 34.50 11.46 47.56
C TYR A 626 33.84 10.08 47.61
N THR A 627 34.03 9.33 48.71
CA THR A 627 33.47 7.97 48.84
C THR A 627 32.15 7.91 49.60
N ASP A 628 31.62 9.05 50.03
CA ASP A 628 30.31 9.18 50.70
C ASP A 628 30.12 8.20 51.88
N GLY A 629 31.13 8.09 52.75
CA GLY A 629 31.12 7.21 53.91
C GLY A 629 31.62 5.79 53.66
N ASP A 630 32.00 5.42 52.43
CA ASP A 630 32.63 4.12 52.16
C ASP A 630 34.11 4.14 52.53
N GLU A 631 34.39 3.69 53.76
CA GLU A 631 35.72 3.63 54.36
C GLU A 631 36.62 2.56 53.73
N GLU A 632 36.06 1.47 53.20
CA GLU A 632 36.87 0.41 52.58
C GLU A 632 37.38 0.86 51.21
N LEU A 633 36.51 1.48 50.40
CA LEU A 633 36.91 2.11 49.15
C LEU A 633 37.91 3.26 49.39
N ALA A 634 37.72 4.05 50.44
CA ALA A 634 38.63 5.14 50.78
C ALA A 634 40.04 4.64 51.10
N LYS A 635 40.16 3.54 51.86
CA LYS A 635 41.46 2.89 52.14
C LYS A 635 42.11 2.36 50.87
N GLU A 636 41.36 1.70 50.00
CA GLU A 636 41.88 1.17 48.73
C GLU A 636 42.42 2.28 47.82
N LEU A 637 41.65 3.35 47.66
CA LEU A 637 42.06 4.52 46.88
C LEU A 637 43.27 5.22 47.48
N THR A 638 43.30 5.37 48.81
CA THR A 638 44.42 6.00 49.53
C THR A 638 45.71 5.18 49.35
N ALA A 639 45.66 3.86 49.57
CA ALA A 639 46.81 2.98 49.35
C ALA A 639 47.30 3.01 47.89
N THR A 640 46.38 3.11 46.93
CA THR A 640 46.73 3.26 45.51
C THR A 640 47.48 4.57 45.26
N LEU A 641 47.04 5.69 45.86
CA LEU A 641 47.69 7.00 45.71
C LEU A 641 49.00 7.12 46.49
N GLU A 642 49.16 6.41 47.60
CA GLU A 642 50.43 6.31 48.32
C GLU A 642 51.48 5.54 47.51
N SER A 643 51.09 4.43 46.88
CA SER A 643 51.99 3.63 46.05
C SER A 643 52.33 4.30 44.71
N ALA A 644 51.44 5.12 44.17
CA ALA A 644 51.62 5.86 42.93
C ALA A 644 51.05 7.30 43.05
N PRO A 645 51.83 8.26 43.55
CA PRO A 645 51.36 9.62 43.80
C PRO A 645 50.83 10.34 42.57
N ALA A 646 49.67 10.99 42.73
CA ALA A 646 49.05 11.86 41.74
C ALA A 646 48.45 13.10 42.45
N PRO A 647 48.08 14.17 41.72
CA PRO A 647 47.37 15.35 42.26
C PRO A 647 45.91 15.05 42.68
N MET A 648 45.70 13.94 43.38
CA MET A 648 44.43 13.41 43.81
C MET A 648 44.43 13.27 45.34
N THR A 649 43.28 13.47 45.95
CA THR A 649 43.05 13.24 47.39
C THR A 649 41.78 12.43 47.57
N VAL A 650 41.65 11.74 48.70
CA VAL A 650 40.46 10.96 49.06
C VAL A 650 39.80 11.61 50.26
N ASP A 651 38.47 11.75 50.22
CA ASP A 651 37.65 12.25 51.31
C ASP A 651 36.51 11.26 51.57
N SER A 652 36.59 10.57 52.71
CA SER A 652 35.62 9.52 53.08
C SER A 652 34.39 10.04 53.79
N ARG A 653 34.33 11.35 54.12
CA ARG A 653 33.24 11.90 54.93
C ARG A 653 31.89 11.71 54.25
N LYS A 654 30.87 11.43 55.07
CA LYS A 654 29.49 11.28 54.60
C LYS A 654 28.94 12.62 54.10
N ILE A 655 28.38 12.62 52.89
CA ILE A 655 27.84 13.82 52.27
C ILE A 655 26.38 13.99 52.71
N ALA A 656 26.08 15.14 53.31
CA ALA A 656 24.74 15.49 53.74
C ALA A 656 23.88 16.06 52.60
N LYS A 657 24.48 16.89 51.73
CA LYS A 657 23.79 17.49 50.56
C LYS A 657 24.75 18.17 49.60
N PHE A 658 24.27 18.42 48.39
CA PHE A 658 24.88 19.31 47.40
C PHE A 658 24.13 20.63 47.31
N VAL A 659 24.86 21.71 47.00
CA VAL A 659 24.30 23.01 46.65
C VAL A 659 25.04 23.55 45.44
N LYS A 660 24.30 24.07 44.46
CA LYS A 660 24.90 24.74 43.30
C LYS A 660 25.62 26.00 43.77
N GLY A 661 26.91 26.11 43.45
CA GLY A 661 27.71 27.30 43.74
C GLY A 661 27.33 28.49 42.84
N PRO A 662 27.64 29.73 43.27
CA PRO A 662 27.29 30.97 42.57
C PRO A 662 28.00 31.18 41.23
N LYS A 663 29.07 30.42 40.93
CA LYS A 663 29.83 30.49 39.68
C LYS A 663 29.56 29.28 38.80
N ASP A 664 29.58 29.49 37.48
CA ASP A 664 29.53 28.49 36.38
C ASP A 664 29.12 27.07 36.81
N ALA A 665 30.03 26.09 36.81
CA ALA A 665 29.76 24.71 37.25
C ALA A 665 30.05 24.43 38.73
N GLU A 666 30.33 25.46 39.54
CA GLU A 666 30.76 25.31 40.93
C GLU A 666 29.73 24.56 41.77
N ILE A 667 30.19 23.70 42.67
CA ILE A 667 29.35 22.89 43.57
C ILE A 667 29.91 22.90 44.98
N ILE A 668 29.02 23.02 45.95
CA ILE A 668 29.33 23.00 47.38
C ILE A 668 28.81 21.68 47.95
N LEU A 669 29.73 20.86 48.44
CA LEU A 669 29.46 19.64 49.17
C LEU A 669 29.37 19.98 50.66
N HIS A 670 28.25 19.66 51.31
CA HIS A 670 28.11 19.73 52.75
C HIS A 670 28.23 18.33 53.34
N PHE A 671 29.05 18.17 54.37
CA PHE A 671 29.23 16.91 55.07
C PHE A 671 28.39 16.85 56.34
N GLU A 672 28.10 15.64 56.82
CA GLU A 672 27.35 15.45 58.07
C GLU A 672 28.10 15.97 59.32
N ASP A 673 29.42 16.12 59.24
CA ASP A 673 30.27 16.69 60.31
C ASP A 673 30.16 18.23 60.42
N GLY A 674 29.36 18.88 59.57
CA GLY A 674 29.13 20.31 59.54
C GLY A 674 30.10 21.10 58.66
N HIS A 675 31.16 20.48 58.12
CA HIS A 675 32.06 21.13 57.18
C HIS A 675 31.48 21.17 55.77
N SER A 676 32.08 22.01 54.93
CA SER A 676 31.75 22.07 53.51
C SER A 676 33.00 22.19 52.65
N LYS A 677 32.92 21.70 51.42
CA LYS A 677 33.98 21.82 50.41
C LYS A 677 33.40 22.29 49.10
N THR A 678 34.05 23.26 48.48
CA THR A 678 33.66 23.77 47.16
C THR A 678 34.59 23.21 46.11
N GLU A 679 34.01 22.67 45.03
CA GLU A 679 34.69 22.16 43.85
C GLU A 679 34.22 22.92 42.61
N GLY A 680 35.09 23.03 41.60
CA GLY A 680 34.74 23.68 40.34
C GLY A 680 33.65 22.95 39.56
N PHE A 681 33.58 21.62 39.69
CA PHE A 681 32.46 20.76 39.28
C PHE A 681 32.61 19.40 39.97
N LEU A 682 31.58 18.56 39.87
CA LEU A 682 31.58 17.17 40.32
C LEU A 682 31.39 16.23 39.12
N ALA A 683 32.16 15.16 39.00
CA ALA A 683 31.91 14.12 38.01
C ALA A 683 31.28 12.89 38.67
N HIS A 684 30.19 12.39 38.07
CA HIS A 684 29.49 11.20 38.54
C HIS A 684 28.62 10.58 37.45
N LYS A 685 28.74 9.26 37.25
CA LYS A 685 27.84 8.48 36.40
C LYS A 685 26.78 7.79 37.28
N PRO A 686 25.53 8.30 37.33
CA PRO A 686 24.46 7.66 38.07
C PRO A 686 24.04 6.34 37.45
N LYS A 687 23.32 5.52 38.23
CA LYS A 687 22.61 4.36 37.71
C LYS A 687 21.54 4.82 36.70
N HIS A 688 21.02 3.88 35.94
CA HIS A 688 19.95 4.16 34.98
C HIS A 688 18.91 3.06 34.95
N ARG A 689 17.76 3.36 34.38
CA ARG A 689 16.70 2.41 34.05
C ARG A 689 16.18 2.67 32.63
N LEU A 690 15.63 1.63 32.01
CA LEU A 690 14.94 1.78 30.74
C LEU A 690 13.73 2.71 30.88
N ARG A 691 13.50 3.53 29.86
CA ARG A 691 12.31 4.40 29.81
C ARG A 691 11.08 3.58 29.41
N GLY A 692 10.01 3.71 30.19
CA GLY A 692 8.74 3.04 29.94
C GLY A 692 8.80 1.51 30.13
N ASN A 693 7.78 0.81 29.63
CA ASN A 693 7.66 -0.65 29.74
C ASN A 693 7.47 -1.36 28.38
N LEU A 694 7.60 -0.65 27.26
CA LEU A 694 7.33 -1.16 25.90
C LEU A 694 8.14 -2.42 25.56
N ALA A 695 9.42 -2.46 25.96
CA ALA A 695 10.27 -3.64 25.79
C ALA A 695 9.72 -4.87 26.54
N ARG A 696 9.20 -4.67 27.76
CA ARG A 696 8.59 -5.73 28.56
C ARG A 696 7.30 -6.24 27.90
N GLN A 697 6.48 -5.33 27.34
CA GLN A 697 5.25 -5.71 26.63
C GLN A 697 5.54 -6.61 25.41
N LEU A 698 6.66 -6.38 24.74
CA LEU A 698 7.13 -7.20 23.62
C LEU A 698 7.85 -8.49 24.03
N GLY A 699 8.16 -8.69 25.32
CA GLY A 699 8.97 -9.82 25.78
C GLY A 699 10.46 -9.70 25.45
N VAL A 700 10.96 -8.48 25.25
CA VAL A 700 12.39 -8.23 25.00
C VAL A 700 13.19 -8.42 26.28
N GLU A 701 14.25 -9.21 26.19
CA GLU A 701 15.17 -9.48 27.31
C GLU A 701 16.10 -8.29 27.61
N THR A 702 16.57 -8.21 28.86
CA THR A 702 17.52 -7.20 29.32
C THR A 702 18.79 -7.84 29.86
N THR A 703 19.92 -7.15 29.71
CA THR A 703 21.19 -7.57 30.30
C THR A 703 21.21 -7.29 31.82
N PRO A 704 22.16 -7.88 32.58
CA PRO A 704 22.33 -7.57 34.01
C PRO A 704 22.61 -6.08 34.30
N GLN A 705 23.06 -5.31 33.29
CA GLN A 705 23.32 -3.88 33.40
C GLN A 705 22.10 -3.02 33.04
N ASN A 706 20.90 -3.60 32.93
CA ASN A 706 19.62 -2.93 32.65
C ASN A 706 19.54 -2.20 31.30
N VAL A 707 20.19 -2.74 30.26
CA VAL A 707 19.96 -2.35 28.86
C VAL A 707 19.31 -3.50 28.10
N LEU A 708 18.65 -3.21 26.98
CA LEU A 708 18.03 -4.21 26.10
C LEU A 708 19.07 -5.15 25.52
N GLN A 709 18.81 -6.45 25.59
CA GLN A 709 19.63 -7.47 24.97
C GLN A 709 19.45 -7.40 23.45
N ILE A 710 20.58 -7.23 22.73
CA ILE A 710 20.62 -7.15 21.28
C ILE A 710 21.65 -8.12 20.70
N THR A 711 21.49 -8.46 19.43
CA THR A 711 22.41 -9.27 18.64
C THR A 711 23.10 -8.37 17.60
N PRO A 712 24.40 -8.04 17.81
CA PRO A 712 25.19 -7.32 16.81
C PRO A 712 25.36 -8.12 15.51
N PRO A 713 25.60 -7.47 14.37
CA PRO A 713 25.85 -6.03 14.23
C PRO A 713 24.58 -5.19 14.00
N PHE A 714 23.44 -5.78 13.65
CA PHE A 714 22.23 -5.03 13.27
C PHE A 714 21.24 -4.78 14.42
N ASN A 715 21.60 -5.20 15.63
CA ASN A 715 20.89 -4.89 16.88
C ASN A 715 19.45 -5.42 16.95
N GLN A 716 19.19 -6.60 16.38
CA GLN A 716 17.93 -7.32 16.58
C GLN A 716 17.88 -7.90 18.00
N THR A 717 16.72 -7.87 18.64
CA THR A 717 16.51 -8.46 19.97
C THR A 717 16.21 -9.97 19.89
N ASN A 718 15.93 -10.62 21.02
CA ASN A 718 15.40 -11.98 21.06
C ASN A 718 14.03 -12.11 20.37
N VAL A 719 13.30 -11.01 20.18
CA VAL A 719 12.00 -10.99 19.51
C VAL A 719 12.20 -10.66 18.03
N LYS A 720 12.00 -11.64 17.15
CA LYS A 720 12.13 -11.46 15.70
C LYS A 720 11.25 -10.30 15.22
N GLY A 721 11.88 -9.35 14.52
CA GLY A 721 11.25 -8.12 14.01
C GLY A 721 11.30 -6.92 14.95
N VAL A 722 11.84 -7.08 16.17
CA VAL A 722 12.11 -5.98 17.11
C VAL A 722 13.60 -5.72 17.17
N PHE A 723 13.99 -4.48 16.93
CA PHE A 723 15.35 -3.97 17.00
C PHE A 723 15.44 -2.92 18.11
N ALA A 724 16.65 -2.68 18.63
CA ALA A 724 16.86 -1.64 19.63
C ALA A 724 18.14 -0.83 19.37
N ALA A 725 18.13 0.46 19.68
CA ALA A 725 19.24 1.36 19.39
C ALA A 725 19.37 2.55 20.36
N GLY A 726 20.61 2.97 20.60
CA GLY A 726 20.94 4.09 21.50
C GLY A 726 21.06 3.64 22.95
N ASP A 727 20.86 4.58 23.88
CA ASP A 727 21.11 4.36 25.31
C ASP A 727 20.30 3.20 25.91
N CYS A 728 19.12 2.87 25.34
CA CYS A 728 18.33 1.73 25.80
C CYS A 728 18.98 0.38 25.48
N ALA A 729 19.97 0.31 24.58
CA ALA A 729 20.63 -0.92 24.14
C ALA A 729 22.17 -0.85 24.25
N SER A 730 22.72 0.20 24.89
CA SER A 730 24.16 0.43 24.97
C SER A 730 24.56 0.99 26.33
N LEU A 731 25.66 0.45 26.88
CA LEU A 731 26.31 1.00 28.07
C LEU A 731 27.17 2.23 27.76
N MET A 732 27.56 2.40 26.49
CA MET A 732 28.27 3.56 26.01
C MET A 732 27.26 4.62 25.58
N GLN A 733 27.00 5.56 26.49
CA GLN A 733 25.92 6.54 26.39
C GLN A 733 26.47 7.88 25.87
N ASN A 734 26.64 7.98 24.56
CA ASN A 734 27.03 9.21 23.89
C ASN A 734 26.30 9.34 22.55
N VAL A 735 26.24 10.56 22.02
CA VAL A 735 25.42 10.86 20.84
C VAL A 735 25.89 10.13 19.60
N THR A 736 27.20 10.05 19.35
CA THR A 736 27.75 9.40 18.14
C THR A 736 27.54 7.89 18.16
N GLY A 737 27.68 7.25 19.31
CA GLY A 737 27.34 5.85 19.53
C GLY A 737 25.85 5.59 19.32
N ALA A 738 24.98 6.48 19.80
CA ALA A 738 23.55 6.38 19.58
C ALA A 738 23.18 6.52 18.09
N ILE A 739 23.78 7.47 17.37
CA ILE A 739 23.61 7.65 15.93
C ILE A 739 24.03 6.37 15.19
N TYR A 740 25.20 5.82 15.50
CA TYR A 740 25.71 4.60 14.87
C TYR A 740 24.80 3.40 15.12
N ALA A 741 24.37 3.18 16.37
CA ALA A 741 23.44 2.10 16.70
C ALA A 741 22.09 2.26 15.98
N GLY A 742 21.63 3.50 15.81
CA GLY A 742 20.46 3.84 15.01
C GLY A 742 20.63 3.48 13.54
N THR A 743 21.78 3.81 12.93
CA THR A 743 22.11 3.43 11.56
C THR A 743 22.06 1.90 11.37
N LEU A 744 22.61 1.14 12.32
CA LEU A 744 22.62 -0.32 12.26
C LEU A 744 21.22 -0.92 12.33
N ALA A 745 20.40 -0.48 13.30
CA ALA A 745 19.01 -0.94 13.40
C ALA A 745 18.17 -0.52 12.17
N GLY A 746 18.41 0.70 11.66
CA GLY A 746 17.78 1.22 10.45
C GLY A 746 18.21 0.53 9.17
N ALA A 747 19.35 -0.18 9.15
CA ALA A 747 19.73 -1.09 8.07
C ALA A 747 19.14 -2.50 8.28
N GLY A 748 19.07 -2.96 9.53
CA GLY A 748 18.59 -4.28 9.90
C GLY A 748 17.10 -4.51 9.58
N ALA A 749 16.24 -3.59 10.01
CA ALA A 749 14.80 -3.75 9.82
C ALA A 749 14.39 -3.82 8.33
N PRO A 750 14.83 -2.91 7.44
CA PRO A 750 14.62 -3.04 6.00
C PRO A 750 15.12 -4.35 5.41
N ALA A 751 16.36 -4.74 5.71
CA ALA A 751 16.95 -5.96 5.15
C ALA A 751 16.13 -7.21 5.46
N GLN A 752 15.53 -7.27 6.66
CA GLN A 752 14.63 -8.35 7.03
C GLN A 752 13.32 -8.33 6.20
N ILE A 753 12.70 -7.16 6.01
CA ILE A 753 11.50 -7.00 5.18
C ILE A 753 11.78 -7.39 3.72
N GLN A 754 12.92 -6.96 3.19
CA GLN A 754 13.34 -7.26 1.81
C GLN A 754 13.50 -8.76 1.60
N ALA A 755 14.16 -9.46 2.53
CA ALA A 755 14.27 -10.92 2.46
C ALA A 755 12.89 -11.61 2.55
N GLU A 756 12.03 -11.17 3.46
CA GLU A 756 10.66 -11.70 3.63
C GLU A 756 9.80 -11.48 2.38
N THR A 757 9.93 -10.33 1.71
CA THR A 757 9.19 -9.97 0.48
C THR A 757 9.43 -10.98 -0.65
N TYR A 758 10.62 -11.56 -0.72
CA TYR A 758 11.00 -12.54 -1.74
C TYR A 758 11.02 -13.98 -1.23
N ASN A 759 10.52 -14.25 -0.01
CA ASN A 759 10.62 -15.56 0.67
C ASN A 759 12.05 -16.10 0.74
N GLN A 760 13.03 -15.22 0.93
CA GLN A 760 14.44 -15.56 1.02
C GLN A 760 14.91 -15.64 2.48
N LYS A 761 16.01 -16.36 2.71
CA LYS A 761 16.67 -16.38 4.02
C LYS A 761 17.31 -15.01 4.28
N GLY A 762 16.88 -14.33 5.34
CA GLY A 762 17.49 -13.09 5.82
C GLY A 762 18.94 -13.28 6.26
N VAL A 763 19.69 -12.17 6.30
CA VAL A 763 21.09 -12.15 6.73
C VAL A 763 21.24 -12.45 8.23
N PHE A 764 20.17 -12.23 9.01
CA PHE A 764 20.05 -12.50 10.44
C PHE A 764 18.64 -12.98 10.78
#